data_AF-A0A9E4FDF3-F1
#
_entry.id   AF-A0A9E4FDF3-F1
#
_cell.length_a   1.000
_cell.length_b   1.000
_cell.length_c   1.000
_cell.angle_alpha   90.00
_cell.angle_beta   90.00
_cell.angle_gamma   90.00
#
_symmetry.space_group_name_H-M   'P 1'
#
loop_
_entity.id
_entity.type
_entity.pdbx_description
1 polymer ?
#
loop_
_entity_poly.entity_id
_entity_poly.type
_entity_poly.pdbx_seq_one_letter_code
_entity_poly.pdbx_strand_id
1 'polypeptide(L)'
;MSAPKTARAGPFSGVPLAAVVFCIGAAIEDEPGQADAGTDAAVVADADVPVPETQPDPVDEGPEPSARGRYNLGLGHFEAGDYEAAAAAFLASRDEAGPDPELRYRAAFNLGLSLAAQVGFGIVGAEARADDTAPGQPADSEAETQSPEQVIETLRQSAAWFNDAVRLAPPGDDDARINLELVSKWVLQLADQLNQGDRLEARLDRLIDDQRALRDQVRGLLTDIATEQAGTEPIGFSTEFEALASRERVLMAEVADVIDLGAEERLYIEQTPQEQRPPEQQSRAHQLAAMTSYLERARQSLSDARRRLRRLEGERGHRRADAALAELKRAREQLLDPVTVLKAVLRDEQELIAHTGAMAAFADGAISLERQTPGWLTDEHLAQRQEDIGVRTGGVLSRFEAVAATDPSAVPGVDENETRRAMAAAVEAAPILDEGLAAMRAAIAALESGNPSGALPEENRALAALAQAIELFADVKSLIELAYGSQQGIVALLTPDEGETDETLTADERETLVGKLVADNQRRLERLKGLLDEEATAAAAQTEEQDEQTRSAVEARFELAENLRALAANGLARLASSVDDGAVDDARASAGETLEHLEELRRLFFSIVEHVAALLADQGETHDRTATLQAEPSAAMGDEFAPAVGAVAERQGRHAQMGDQLAAALAQQADAASAPAPSNASGAPIPAADPAAGERLAKAADEVRKAAGRMLSAATIVTDGANRATTMSPDMEPALEDQLAAMEHLENALKELVPPQQRQQQQGEEQQQGEAQKPQPQSGEEEQMSQRQALKRLQAIRDREAERQRQKDAQTGPEPVEKDW
;
A
#
# COMPACT_ATOMS: atom_id res chain seq x y z
N MET A 1 31.39 -42.32 33.08
CA MET A 1 30.76 -43.56 32.60
C MET A 1 29.85 -44.06 33.71
N SER A 2 28.52 -44.08 33.64
CA SER A 2 27.58 -43.86 32.53
C SER A 2 26.18 -43.51 33.08
N ALA A 3 25.49 -42.65 32.31
CA ALA A 3 24.04 -42.47 32.13
C ALA A 3 23.14 -41.92 33.27
N PRO A 4 22.29 -40.90 32.98
CA PRO A 4 21.35 -40.26 33.91
C PRO A 4 19.87 -40.68 33.71
N LYS A 5 19.05 -40.26 34.69
CA LYS A 5 17.60 -40.46 34.86
C LYS A 5 16.75 -39.67 33.84
N THR A 6 15.68 -40.31 33.39
CA THR A 6 14.62 -39.76 32.52
C THR A 6 13.70 -38.78 33.24
N ALA A 7 13.25 -37.81 32.44
CA ALA A 7 12.45 -36.64 32.77
C ALA A 7 10.97 -36.95 33.08
N ARG A 8 10.37 -35.99 33.78
CA ARG A 8 9.00 -35.96 34.30
C ARG A 8 8.18 -35.04 33.39
N ALA A 9 7.04 -35.54 32.91
CA ALA A 9 6.06 -34.76 32.16
C ALA A 9 5.39 -33.68 33.03
N GLY A 10 5.19 -32.49 32.45
CA GLY A 10 4.34 -31.41 32.96
C GLY A 10 3.24 -31.08 31.93
N PRO A 11 2.09 -30.52 32.37
CA PRO A 11 0.85 -30.55 31.60
C PRO A 11 0.72 -29.38 30.62
N PHE A 12 0.17 -29.68 29.44
CA PHE A 12 -0.34 -28.71 28.47
C PHE A 12 -1.60 -28.04 29.03
N SER A 13 -1.56 -26.72 29.18
CA SER A 13 -2.73 -25.86 29.34
C SER A 13 -3.31 -25.57 27.96
N GLY A 14 -4.57 -25.94 27.75
CA GLY A 14 -5.33 -25.70 26.52
C GLY A 14 -5.59 -24.21 26.29
N VAL A 15 -5.38 -23.78 25.06
CA VAL A 15 -5.83 -22.49 24.51
C VAL A 15 -7.20 -22.74 23.86
N PRO A 16 -8.24 -21.92 24.13
CA PRO A 16 -9.50 -22.05 23.43
C PRO A 16 -9.36 -21.51 22.00
N LEU A 17 -9.85 -22.28 21.02
CA LEU A 17 -10.12 -21.82 19.65
C LEU A 17 -11.10 -20.64 19.72
N ALA A 18 -10.72 -19.48 19.17
CA ALA A 18 -11.62 -18.37 18.92
C ALA A 18 -11.38 -17.88 17.48
N ALA A 19 -12.47 -17.66 16.75
CA ALA A 19 -12.48 -17.28 15.34
C ALA A 19 -11.72 -15.96 15.11
N VAL A 20 -10.78 -15.99 14.18
CA VAL A 20 -10.07 -14.81 13.70
C VAL A 20 -10.80 -14.36 12.43
N VAL A 21 -11.60 -13.30 12.55
CA VAL A 21 -12.26 -12.66 11.40
C VAL A 21 -11.35 -11.54 10.90
N PHE A 22 -11.06 -11.56 9.60
CA PHE A 22 -10.29 -10.57 8.89
C PHE A 22 -11.22 -9.40 8.51
N CYS A 23 -10.84 -8.16 8.81
CA CYS A 23 -11.55 -6.99 8.30
C CYS A 23 -10.91 -6.59 6.97
N ILE A 24 -11.53 -7.01 5.86
CA ILE A 24 -11.32 -6.45 4.50
C ILE A 24 -12.64 -5.76 4.18
N GLY A 25 -12.61 -4.45 3.93
CA GLY A 25 -13.80 -3.70 3.58
C GLY A 25 -14.02 -3.69 2.07
N ALA A 26 -15.20 -4.15 1.60
CA ALA A 26 -16.07 -3.46 0.62
C ALA A 26 -17.25 -4.32 0.07
N ALA A 27 -18.44 -3.69 0.05
CA ALA A 27 -19.51 -3.58 -0.97
C ALA A 27 -20.07 -4.80 -1.79
N ILE A 28 -21.35 -5.14 -1.52
CA ILE A 28 -22.60 -5.19 -2.38
C ILE A 28 -22.46 -5.72 -3.83
N GLU A 29 -23.28 -6.59 -4.45
CA GLU A 29 -24.53 -7.37 -4.25
C GLU A 29 -24.51 -8.51 -5.31
N ASP A 30 -24.83 -9.76 -5.00
CA ASP A 30 -26.12 -10.51 -5.00
C ASP A 30 -26.69 -10.97 -6.37
N GLU A 31 -27.09 -12.25 -6.37
CA GLU A 31 -27.33 -13.16 -7.49
C GLU A 31 -28.73 -13.07 -8.15
N PRO A 32 -28.86 -13.60 -9.39
CA PRO A 32 -30.11 -13.62 -10.14
C PRO A 32 -31.03 -14.81 -9.77
N GLY A 33 -32.31 -14.50 -9.56
CA GLY A 33 -33.36 -15.47 -9.30
C GLY A 33 -33.62 -16.48 -10.42
N GLN A 34 -33.65 -17.76 -10.05
CA GLN A 34 -34.03 -18.86 -10.92
C GLN A 34 -35.50 -19.26 -10.69
N ALA A 35 -36.23 -19.36 -11.81
CA ALA A 35 -37.63 -19.73 -11.89
C ALA A 35 -37.87 -21.20 -11.50
N ASP A 36 -38.99 -21.46 -10.81
CA ASP A 36 -39.66 -22.75 -10.92
C ASP A 36 -41.19 -22.61 -11.00
N ALA A 37 -41.75 -23.43 -11.88
CA ALA A 37 -43.15 -23.51 -12.24
C ALA A 37 -43.85 -24.61 -11.43
N GLY A 38 -45.10 -24.37 -11.03
CA GLY A 38 -45.89 -25.41 -10.36
C GLY A 38 -47.35 -25.04 -10.19
N THR A 39 -48.16 -25.46 -11.19
CA THR A 39 -49.57 -25.91 -11.14
C THR A 39 -50.17 -26.11 -9.72
N ASP A 40 -51.42 -25.77 -9.41
CA ASP A 40 -52.63 -26.43 -9.93
C ASP A 40 -53.93 -25.79 -9.37
N ALA A 41 -55.01 -25.87 -10.17
CA ALA A 41 -56.46 -25.92 -9.86
C ALA A 41 -57.18 -24.85 -8.98
N ALA A 42 -58.48 -24.55 -9.11
CA ALA A 42 -59.53 -24.60 -10.14
C ALA A 42 -60.88 -24.15 -9.48
N VAL A 43 -61.80 -23.60 -10.29
CA VAL A 43 -63.29 -23.51 -10.10
C VAL A 43 -63.77 -22.42 -9.09
N VAL A 44 -64.68 -21.48 -9.40
CA VAL A 44 -66.13 -21.63 -9.69
C VAL A 44 -66.70 -20.44 -10.50
N ALA A 45 -67.71 -20.76 -11.33
CA ALA A 45 -68.67 -19.98 -12.13
C ALA A 45 -69.28 -18.73 -11.43
N ASP A 46 -69.97 -17.78 -12.08
CA ASP A 46 -70.97 -17.86 -13.14
C ASP A 46 -71.34 -16.42 -13.62
N ALA A 47 -72.12 -16.36 -14.71
CA ALA A 47 -72.99 -15.28 -15.19
C ALA A 47 -72.53 -14.39 -16.37
N ASP A 48 -73.31 -14.60 -17.44
CA ASP A 48 -73.25 -14.21 -18.84
C ASP A 48 -74.15 -12.97 -19.11
N VAL A 49 -73.65 -11.92 -19.79
CA VAL A 49 -74.43 -10.88 -20.51
C VAL A 49 -73.57 -10.29 -21.67
N PRO A 50 -74.11 -9.99 -22.88
CA PRO A 50 -73.31 -9.96 -24.12
C PRO A 50 -72.93 -8.56 -24.69
N VAL A 51 -71.73 -8.51 -25.33
CA VAL A 51 -71.32 -7.85 -26.62
C VAL A 51 -71.42 -6.29 -26.70
N PRO A 52 -70.43 -5.52 -27.26
CA PRO A 52 -69.67 -5.82 -28.50
C PRO A 52 -68.15 -5.57 -28.50
N GLU A 53 -67.52 -6.17 -29.52
CA GLU A 53 -66.14 -5.99 -29.96
C GLU A 53 -65.80 -4.51 -30.26
N THR A 54 -64.76 -4.02 -29.59
CA THR A 54 -64.00 -2.84 -30.03
C THR A 54 -62.52 -3.22 -29.96
N GLN A 55 -61.79 -2.87 -31.03
CA GLN A 55 -60.36 -3.16 -31.24
C GLN A 55 -59.50 -2.63 -30.07
N PRO A 56 -58.36 -3.28 -29.75
CA PRO A 56 -57.51 -2.83 -28.66
C PRO A 56 -56.74 -1.57 -29.08
N ASP A 57 -57.08 -0.45 -28.47
CA ASP A 57 -56.21 0.72 -28.40
C ASP A 57 -54.97 0.39 -27.54
N PRO A 58 -53.82 1.06 -27.79
CA PRO A 58 -52.55 0.74 -27.15
C PRO A 58 -52.67 0.92 -25.63
N VAL A 59 -51.93 0.09 -24.89
CA VAL A 59 -51.83 0.17 -23.43
C VAL A 59 -51.29 1.55 -23.07
N ASP A 60 -52.19 2.41 -22.58
CA ASP A 60 -51.88 3.69 -21.97
C ASP A 60 -51.19 3.36 -20.63
N GLU A 61 -49.89 3.62 -20.55
CA GLU A 61 -49.18 3.66 -19.26
C GLU A 61 -49.93 4.64 -18.37
N GLY A 62 -50.47 4.16 -17.26
CA GLY A 62 -51.34 4.96 -16.39
C GLY A 62 -50.67 6.28 -15.97
N PRO A 63 -51.47 7.31 -15.62
CA PRO A 63 -50.92 8.62 -15.26
C PRO A 63 -49.94 8.47 -14.09
N GLU A 64 -48.76 9.09 -14.22
CA GLU A 64 -47.74 9.11 -13.17
C GLU A 64 -48.37 9.41 -11.79
N PRO A 65 -47.96 8.69 -10.73
CA PRO A 65 -48.58 8.85 -9.42
C PRO A 65 -48.38 10.28 -8.92
N SER A 66 -49.48 10.98 -8.62
CA SER A 66 -49.43 12.31 -8.00
C SER A 66 -48.52 12.35 -6.75
N ALA A 67 -48.06 13.53 -6.32
CA ALA A 67 -47.21 13.67 -5.12
C ALA A 67 -47.72 12.88 -3.89
N ARG A 68 -49.05 12.88 -3.62
CA ARG A 68 -49.65 12.07 -2.54
C ARG A 68 -49.66 10.57 -2.83
N GLY A 69 -49.75 10.18 -4.09
CA GLY A 69 -49.57 8.80 -4.54
C GLY A 69 -48.16 8.29 -4.28
N ARG A 70 -47.13 9.11 -4.58
CA ARG A 70 -45.73 8.82 -4.28
C ARG A 70 -45.46 8.77 -2.77
N TYR A 71 -46.07 9.66 -1.97
CA TYR A 71 -46.00 9.59 -0.51
C TYR A 71 -46.54 8.26 0.04
N ASN A 72 -47.70 7.82 -0.43
CA ASN A 72 -48.30 6.55 0.00
C ASN A 72 -47.50 5.34 -0.47
N LEU A 73 -46.89 5.41 -1.66
CA LEU A 73 -45.96 4.41 -2.15
C LEU A 73 -44.73 4.32 -1.24
N GLY A 74 -44.17 5.46 -0.83
CA GLY A 74 -43.08 5.51 0.15
C GLY A 74 -43.45 4.91 1.50
N LEU A 75 -44.67 5.13 2.00
CA LEU A 75 -45.17 4.44 3.20
C LEU A 75 -45.23 2.92 3.01
N GLY A 76 -45.65 2.46 1.83
CA GLY A 76 -45.67 1.03 1.49
C GLY A 76 -44.29 0.38 1.49
N HIS A 77 -43.29 1.04 0.90
CA HIS A 77 -41.89 0.57 0.96
C HIS A 77 -41.33 0.61 2.38
N PHE A 78 -41.63 1.67 3.14
CA PHE A 78 -41.20 1.81 4.52
C PHE A 78 -41.76 0.70 5.42
N GLU A 79 -43.04 0.36 5.27
CA GLU A 79 -43.68 -0.76 5.98
C GLU A 79 -43.13 -2.13 5.54
N ALA A 80 -42.66 -2.24 4.30
CA ALA A 80 -42.04 -3.45 3.76
C ALA A 80 -40.56 -3.63 4.20
N GLY A 81 -39.96 -2.64 4.86
CA GLY A 81 -38.54 -2.63 5.22
C GLY A 81 -37.60 -2.20 4.09
N ASP A 82 -38.15 -1.81 2.93
CA ASP A 82 -37.39 -1.31 1.79
C ASP A 82 -37.13 0.20 1.96
N TYR A 83 -36.19 0.52 2.85
CA TYR A 83 -35.95 1.90 3.26
C TYR A 83 -35.29 2.76 2.17
N GLU A 84 -34.62 2.15 1.20
CA GLU A 84 -34.05 2.86 0.05
C GLU A 84 -35.13 3.31 -0.93
N ALA A 85 -36.02 2.40 -1.35
CA ALA A 85 -37.14 2.78 -2.20
C ALA A 85 -38.12 3.72 -1.46
N ALA A 86 -38.27 3.56 -0.14
CA ALA A 86 -39.04 4.48 0.69
C ALA A 86 -38.44 5.90 0.65
N ALA A 87 -37.13 6.03 0.85
CA ALA A 87 -36.43 7.32 0.79
C ALA A 87 -36.59 7.98 -0.59
N ALA A 88 -36.40 7.23 -1.67
CA ALA A 88 -36.58 7.73 -3.03
C ALA A 88 -38.02 8.23 -3.28
N ALA A 89 -39.03 7.47 -2.84
CA ALA A 89 -40.44 7.82 -2.98
C ALA A 89 -40.84 9.04 -2.15
N PHE A 90 -40.32 9.18 -0.92
CA PHE A 90 -40.56 10.36 -0.08
C PHE A 90 -39.86 11.60 -0.64
N LEU A 91 -38.66 11.48 -1.19
CA LEU A 91 -37.97 12.58 -1.86
C LEU A 91 -38.76 13.08 -3.08
N ALA A 92 -39.18 12.16 -3.95
CA ALA A 92 -40.00 12.50 -5.13
C ALA A 92 -41.35 13.13 -4.72
N SER A 93 -42.01 12.59 -3.69
CA SER A 93 -43.23 13.18 -3.14
C SER A 93 -43.02 14.61 -2.63
N ARG A 94 -41.90 14.87 -1.96
CA ARG A 94 -41.58 16.17 -1.38
C ARG A 94 -41.35 17.22 -2.47
N ASP A 95 -40.58 16.88 -3.50
CA ASP A 95 -40.23 17.79 -4.60
C ASP A 95 -41.47 18.19 -5.41
N GLU A 96 -42.42 17.27 -5.57
CA GLU A 96 -43.66 17.50 -6.31
C GLU A 96 -44.83 18.03 -5.48
N ALA A 97 -44.69 18.12 -4.15
CA ALA A 97 -45.76 18.54 -3.26
C ALA A 97 -46.28 19.98 -3.51
N GLY A 98 -45.58 20.77 -4.34
CA GLY A 98 -46.00 22.14 -4.64
C GLY A 98 -46.13 22.96 -3.34
N PRO A 99 -47.12 23.84 -3.18
CA PRO A 99 -47.25 24.67 -1.98
C PRO A 99 -47.87 23.94 -0.76
N ASP A 100 -48.09 22.61 -0.78
CA ASP A 100 -48.70 21.86 0.34
C ASP A 100 -47.69 21.70 1.50
N PRO A 101 -47.79 22.49 2.59
CA PRO A 101 -46.78 22.47 3.65
C PRO A 101 -46.85 21.20 4.48
N GLU A 102 -48.03 20.60 4.61
CA GLU A 102 -48.25 19.38 5.39
C GLU A 102 -47.64 18.18 4.67
N LEU A 103 -47.84 18.06 3.36
CA LEU A 103 -47.24 16.99 2.57
C LEU A 103 -45.71 17.12 2.53
N ARG A 104 -45.18 18.34 2.40
CA ARG A 104 -43.73 18.59 2.46
C ARG A 104 -43.12 18.22 3.81
N TYR A 105 -43.79 18.60 4.91
CA TYR A 105 -43.37 18.23 6.26
C TYR A 105 -43.33 16.71 6.42
N ARG A 106 -44.43 16.01 6.11
CA ARG A 106 -44.53 14.56 6.26
C ARG A 106 -43.54 13.79 5.39
N ALA A 107 -43.34 14.22 4.15
CA ALA A 107 -42.38 13.61 3.25
C ALA A 107 -40.93 13.84 3.74
N ALA A 108 -40.60 15.04 4.22
CA ALA A 108 -39.28 15.32 4.82
C ALA A 108 -39.02 14.51 6.09
N PHE A 109 -40.03 14.41 6.96
CA PHE A 109 -39.95 13.65 8.21
C PHE A 109 -39.74 12.16 7.92
N ASN A 110 -40.57 11.56 7.08
CA ASN A 110 -40.47 10.14 6.74
C ASN A 110 -39.22 9.80 5.90
N LEU A 111 -38.71 10.75 5.11
CA LEU A 111 -37.41 10.63 4.45
C LEU A 111 -36.27 10.54 5.48
N GLY A 112 -36.29 11.43 6.48
CA GLY A 112 -35.36 11.37 7.61
C GLY A 112 -35.46 10.04 8.37
N LEU A 113 -36.68 9.54 8.57
CA LEU A 113 -36.90 8.24 9.20
C LEU A 113 -36.33 7.08 8.36
N SER A 114 -36.55 7.10 7.04
CA SER A 114 -36.11 6.05 6.12
C SER A 114 -34.59 5.95 6.09
N LEU A 115 -33.89 7.08 6.00
CA LEU A 115 -32.42 7.12 6.01
C LEU A 115 -31.83 6.66 7.34
N ALA A 116 -32.48 6.97 8.47
CA ALA A 116 -32.04 6.45 9.76
C ALA A 116 -32.32 4.94 9.89
N ALA A 117 -33.44 4.45 9.35
CA ALA A 117 -33.79 3.04 9.34
C ALA A 117 -32.87 2.20 8.43
N GLN A 118 -32.36 2.77 7.33
CA GLN A 118 -31.35 2.14 6.45
C GLN A 118 -30.07 1.72 7.20
N VAL A 119 -29.77 2.36 8.34
CA VAL A 119 -28.60 2.04 9.18
C VAL A 119 -29.03 1.41 10.51
N GLY A 120 -30.25 0.87 10.56
CA GLY A 120 -30.82 0.23 11.73
C GLY A 120 -31.15 1.17 12.90
N PHE A 121 -31.14 2.49 12.73
CA PHE A 121 -31.24 3.44 13.85
C PHE A 121 -32.67 3.66 14.35
N GLY A 122 -32.98 3.24 15.59
CA GLY A 122 -34.29 3.42 16.23
C GLY A 122 -34.63 4.86 16.61
N ILE A 123 -35.79 5.36 16.18
CA ILE A 123 -36.24 6.77 16.28
C ILE A 123 -37.73 6.87 16.62
N VAL A 124 -38.19 8.05 17.08
CA VAL A 124 -39.58 8.28 17.52
C VAL A 124 -40.48 8.53 16.30
N GLY A 125 -41.63 7.86 16.22
CA GLY A 125 -42.65 8.06 15.17
C GLY A 125 -42.77 6.95 14.11
N ALA A 126 -41.96 5.89 14.18
CA ALA A 126 -42.15 4.69 13.37
C ALA A 126 -43.20 3.76 14.02
N GLU A 127 -44.42 3.68 13.47
CA GLU A 127 -45.48 2.79 13.99
C GLU A 127 -45.32 1.30 13.60
N ALA A 128 -44.18 0.84 13.07
CA ALA A 128 -44.03 -0.53 12.56
C ALA A 128 -42.82 -1.30 13.14
N ARG A 129 -43.01 -1.78 14.38
CA ARG A 129 -42.63 -3.09 14.99
C ARG A 129 -42.37 -2.84 16.47
N ALA A 130 -43.46 -2.95 17.24
CA ALA A 130 -43.38 -3.15 18.68
C ALA A 130 -42.89 -4.58 18.94
N ASP A 131 -41.58 -4.80 18.83
CA ASP A 131 -40.76 -5.66 19.68
C ASP A 131 -39.28 -5.45 19.27
N ASP A 132 -38.46 -5.08 20.26
CA ASP A 132 -36.98 -5.12 20.33
C ASP A 132 -36.04 -3.96 19.95
N THR A 133 -36.49 -2.73 19.63
CA THR A 133 -35.54 -1.58 19.59
C THR A 133 -36.02 -0.37 20.38
N ALA A 134 -35.31 -0.04 21.46
CA ALA A 134 -35.51 1.22 22.18
C ALA A 134 -35.03 2.42 21.32
N PRO A 135 -35.65 3.61 21.43
CA PRO A 135 -35.19 4.81 20.74
C PRO A 135 -33.70 5.08 21.06
N GLY A 136 -32.86 5.19 20.03
CA GLY A 136 -31.42 5.43 20.16
C GLY A 136 -30.53 4.17 20.26
N GLN A 137 -31.03 2.99 19.92
CA GLN A 137 -30.24 1.77 19.71
C GLN A 137 -30.35 1.28 18.25
N PRO A 138 -29.26 0.77 17.64
CA PRO A 138 -29.34 0.11 16.36
C PRO A 138 -30.10 -1.23 16.48
N ALA A 139 -30.85 -1.61 15.45
CA ALA A 139 -31.47 -2.93 15.33
C ALA A 139 -30.40 -3.98 15.06
N ASP A 140 -30.45 -5.09 15.80
CA ASP A 140 -29.48 -6.19 15.84
C ASP A 140 -29.27 -6.96 14.50
N SER A 141 -29.78 -6.48 13.36
CA SER A 141 -29.77 -7.29 12.11
C SER A 141 -29.50 -6.57 10.78
N GLU A 142 -29.29 -5.24 10.74
CA GLU A 142 -29.07 -4.53 9.46
C GLU A 142 -27.93 -3.48 9.49
N ALA A 143 -27.34 -3.22 10.65
CA ALA A 143 -26.16 -2.33 10.77
C ALA A 143 -24.83 -3.04 10.40
N GLU A 144 -24.87 -4.29 9.93
CA GLU A 144 -23.70 -5.16 9.73
C GLU A 144 -22.97 -4.97 8.38
N THR A 145 -23.51 -4.17 7.45
CA THR A 145 -23.01 -4.10 6.05
C THR A 145 -22.38 -2.77 5.65
N GLN A 146 -22.33 -1.77 6.54
CA GLN A 146 -21.91 -0.41 6.20
C GLN A 146 -20.69 0.04 7.00
N SER A 147 -19.73 0.68 6.35
CA SER A 147 -18.57 1.23 7.06
C SER A 147 -19.01 2.32 8.06
N PRO A 148 -18.32 2.51 9.20
CA PRO A 148 -18.67 3.54 10.18
C PRO A 148 -18.79 4.94 9.57
N GLU A 149 -17.99 5.23 8.54
CA GLU A 149 -18.04 6.48 7.77
C GLU A 149 -19.32 6.59 6.93
N GLN A 150 -19.74 5.50 6.29
CA GLN A 150 -20.99 5.45 5.53
C GLN A 150 -22.20 5.62 6.46
N VAL A 151 -22.19 4.95 7.62
CA VAL A 151 -23.23 5.11 8.64
C VAL A 151 -23.32 6.56 9.12
N ILE A 152 -22.18 7.20 9.40
CA ILE A 152 -22.13 8.63 9.76
C ILE A 152 -22.72 9.51 8.65
N GLU A 153 -22.39 9.23 7.39
CA GLU A 153 -22.86 10.03 6.27
C GLU A 153 -24.38 9.89 6.06
N THR A 154 -24.90 8.66 6.11
CA THR A 154 -26.35 8.40 6.02
C THR A 154 -27.11 9.06 7.19
N LEU A 155 -26.56 9.01 8.41
CA LEU A 155 -27.12 9.72 9.57
C LEU A 155 -27.03 11.25 9.41
N ARG A 156 -25.99 11.80 8.78
CA ARG A 156 -25.92 13.25 8.46
C ARG A 156 -26.99 13.64 7.45
N GLN A 157 -27.24 12.81 6.45
CA GLN A 157 -28.32 13.02 5.50
C GLN A 157 -29.68 12.98 6.20
N SER A 158 -29.90 11.99 7.08
CA SER A 158 -31.10 11.92 7.93
C SER A 158 -31.27 13.18 8.79
N ALA A 159 -30.21 13.66 9.44
CA ALA A 159 -30.22 14.89 10.23
C ALA A 159 -30.56 16.14 9.38
N ALA A 160 -30.08 16.21 8.14
CA ALA A 160 -30.42 17.30 7.22
C ALA A 160 -31.92 17.32 6.90
N TRP A 161 -32.53 16.15 6.69
CA TRP A 161 -33.97 16.05 6.43
C TRP A 161 -34.83 16.29 7.68
N PHE A 162 -34.39 15.86 8.87
CA PHE A 162 -35.05 16.26 10.11
C PHE A 162 -34.95 17.77 10.37
N ASN A 163 -33.81 18.39 10.06
CA ASN A 163 -33.68 19.86 10.16
C ASN A 163 -34.71 20.57 9.26
N ASP A 164 -34.91 20.05 8.06
CA ASP A 164 -35.91 20.59 7.15
C ASP A 164 -37.34 20.35 7.63
N ALA A 165 -37.64 19.14 8.14
CA ALA A 165 -38.93 18.84 8.77
C ALA A 165 -39.21 19.78 9.96
N VAL A 166 -38.22 20.10 10.80
CA VAL A 166 -38.35 21.08 11.90
C VAL A 166 -38.76 22.47 11.39
N ARG A 167 -38.29 22.89 10.21
CA ARG A 167 -38.67 24.19 9.61
C ARG A 167 -40.11 24.20 9.10
N LEU A 168 -40.64 23.04 8.75
CA LEU A 168 -41.98 22.86 8.19
C LEU A 168 -43.01 22.37 9.23
N ALA A 169 -42.55 22.02 10.43
CA ALA A 169 -43.33 21.36 11.46
C ALA A 169 -44.59 22.16 11.87
N PRO A 170 -45.75 21.49 12.00
CA PRO A 170 -46.92 22.10 12.62
C PRO A 170 -46.64 22.56 14.06
N PRO A 171 -47.33 23.61 14.55
CA PRO A 171 -47.15 24.07 15.92
C PRO A 171 -47.48 22.97 16.95
N GLY A 172 -46.50 22.59 17.77
CA GLY A 172 -46.65 21.59 18.82
C GLY A 172 -46.22 20.17 18.44
N ASP A 173 -45.73 19.97 17.22
CA ASP A 173 -45.06 18.73 16.80
C ASP A 173 -43.55 18.84 17.07
N ASP A 174 -43.07 18.04 18.03
CA ASP A 174 -41.67 18.06 18.48
C ASP A 174 -40.86 16.85 17.96
N ASP A 175 -41.49 15.93 17.22
CA ASP A 175 -40.89 14.63 16.86
C ASP A 175 -39.68 14.80 15.93
N ALA A 176 -39.78 15.71 14.96
CA ALA A 176 -38.67 16.05 14.06
C ALA A 176 -37.47 16.64 14.83
N ARG A 177 -37.72 17.41 15.90
CA ARG A 177 -36.66 17.99 16.74
C ARG A 177 -36.01 16.92 17.60
N ILE A 178 -36.80 16.01 18.18
CA ILE A 178 -36.30 14.89 19.00
C ILE A 178 -35.42 13.97 18.16
N ASN A 179 -35.87 13.60 16.95
CA ASN A 179 -35.10 12.73 16.06
C ASN A 179 -33.82 13.41 15.55
N LEU A 180 -33.87 14.71 15.26
CA LEU A 180 -32.66 15.50 14.93
C LEU A 180 -31.62 15.44 16.06
N GLU A 181 -32.05 15.61 17.31
CA GLU A 181 -31.16 15.56 18.49
C GLU A 181 -30.54 14.17 18.68
N LEU A 182 -31.34 13.10 18.53
CA LEU A 182 -30.89 11.72 18.65
C LEU A 182 -29.85 11.36 17.58
N VAL A 183 -30.16 11.64 16.32
CA VAL A 183 -29.26 11.36 15.18
C VAL A 183 -27.97 12.17 15.29
N SER A 184 -28.06 13.47 15.63
CA SER A 184 -26.87 14.34 15.76
C SER A 184 -25.94 13.89 16.89
N LYS A 185 -26.50 13.44 18.02
CA LYS A 185 -25.71 12.91 19.13
C LYS A 185 -24.95 11.65 18.72
N TRP A 186 -25.58 10.78 17.95
CA TRP A 186 -24.98 9.54 17.47
C TRP A 186 -23.88 9.78 16.43
N VAL A 187 -24.11 10.69 15.48
CA VAL A 187 -23.07 11.16 14.54
C VAL A 187 -21.83 11.63 15.28
N LEU A 188 -21.99 12.38 16.37
CA LEU A 188 -20.88 12.84 17.19
C LEU A 188 -20.16 11.68 17.90
N GLN A 189 -20.91 10.73 18.47
CA GLN A 189 -20.34 9.58 19.17
C GLN A 189 -19.54 8.65 18.25
N LEU A 190 -20.05 8.36 17.05
CA LEU A 190 -19.37 7.56 16.03
C LEU A 190 -18.12 8.28 15.50
N ALA A 191 -18.22 9.59 15.24
CA ALA A 191 -17.08 10.38 14.80
C ALA A 191 -15.99 10.46 15.88
N ASP A 192 -16.36 10.60 17.15
CA ASP A 192 -15.40 10.59 18.26
C ASP A 192 -14.69 9.24 18.40
N GLN A 193 -15.36 8.11 18.10
CA GLN A 193 -14.75 6.78 18.13
C GLN A 193 -13.73 6.58 17.01
N LEU A 194 -14.09 6.95 15.77
CA LEU A 194 -13.17 6.89 14.63
C LEU A 194 -11.91 7.72 14.89
N ASN A 195 -12.09 8.95 15.38
CA ASN A 195 -10.98 9.84 15.69
C ASN A 195 -10.11 9.37 16.87
N GLN A 196 -10.63 8.49 17.75
CA GLN A 196 -9.85 7.92 18.85
C GLN A 196 -8.93 6.80 18.38
N GLY A 197 -9.39 5.94 17.45
CA GLY A 197 -8.59 4.89 16.82
C GLY A 197 -7.37 5.50 16.10
N ASP A 198 -7.57 6.36 15.11
CA ASP A 198 -6.46 6.97 14.35
C ASP A 198 -5.42 7.69 15.24
N ARG A 199 -5.87 8.24 16.37
CA ARG A 199 -5.00 8.90 17.35
C ARG A 199 -4.13 7.92 18.12
N LEU A 200 -4.60 6.70 18.41
CA LEU A 200 -3.85 5.67 19.12
C LEU A 200 -2.73 5.13 18.23
N GLU A 201 -3.06 4.71 17.02
CA GLU A 201 -2.12 4.19 16.01
C GLU A 201 -1.03 5.22 15.70
N ALA A 202 -1.41 6.46 15.40
CA ALA A 202 -0.45 7.53 15.10
C ALA A 202 0.47 7.87 16.30
N ARG A 203 -0.06 7.79 17.54
CA ARG A 203 0.76 7.97 18.75
C ARG A 203 1.77 6.84 18.93
N LEU A 204 1.36 5.61 18.65
CA LEU A 204 2.24 4.45 18.74
C LEU A 204 3.34 4.49 17.67
N ASP A 205 3.00 4.89 16.44
CA ASP A 205 3.98 5.07 15.35
C ASP A 205 5.01 6.14 15.73
N ARG A 206 4.57 7.26 16.31
CA ARG A 206 5.47 8.29 16.84
C ARG A 206 6.39 7.76 17.95
N LEU A 207 5.86 6.95 18.88
CA LEU A 207 6.68 6.34 19.94
C LEU A 207 7.75 5.39 19.39
N ILE A 208 7.42 4.64 18.35
CA ILE A 208 8.38 3.76 17.66
C ILE A 208 9.51 4.59 17.05
N ASP A 209 9.17 5.70 16.38
CA ASP A 209 10.16 6.59 15.76
C ASP A 209 11.02 7.33 16.80
N ASP A 210 10.41 7.85 17.86
CA ASP A 210 11.14 8.53 18.94
C ASP A 210 12.08 7.55 19.69
N GLN A 211 11.65 6.31 19.93
CA GLN A 211 12.51 5.27 20.52
C GLN A 211 13.63 4.84 19.56
N ARG A 212 13.37 4.73 18.25
CA ARG A 212 14.40 4.45 17.24
C ARG A 212 15.46 5.54 17.23
N ALA A 213 15.04 6.81 17.21
CA ALA A 213 15.93 7.96 17.26
C ALA A 213 16.76 7.99 18.56
N LEU A 214 16.15 7.67 19.71
CA LEU A 214 16.86 7.60 20.99
C LEU A 214 17.92 6.49 20.98
N ARG A 215 17.56 5.29 20.53
CA ARG A 215 18.51 4.18 20.37
C ARG A 215 19.70 4.57 19.49
N ASP A 216 19.44 5.21 18.35
CA ASP A 216 20.51 5.62 17.42
C ASP A 216 21.43 6.68 18.05
N GLN A 217 20.90 7.54 18.91
CA GLN A 217 21.72 8.46 19.70
C GLN A 217 22.55 7.77 20.78
N VAL A 218 22.06 6.67 21.37
CA VAL A 218 22.89 5.82 22.25
C VAL A 218 24.04 5.20 21.44
N ARG A 219 23.79 4.73 20.21
CA ARG A 219 24.84 4.22 19.30
C ARG A 219 25.87 5.30 18.95
N GLY A 220 25.41 6.52 18.67
CA GLY A 220 26.28 7.69 18.45
C GLY A 220 27.17 7.97 19.66
N LEU A 221 26.57 8.04 20.86
CA LEU A 221 27.32 8.24 22.10
C LEU A 221 28.36 7.15 22.35
N LEU A 222 28.03 5.89 22.07
CA LEU A 222 28.99 4.78 22.19
C LEU A 222 30.15 4.90 21.19
N THR A 223 29.90 5.46 20.01
CA THR A 223 30.92 5.74 19.00
C THR A 223 31.84 6.87 19.45
N ASP A 224 31.29 7.92 20.05
CA ASP A 224 32.06 9.04 20.61
C ASP A 224 32.97 8.56 21.77
N ILE A 225 32.42 7.76 22.69
CA ILE A 225 33.17 7.15 23.80
C ILE A 225 34.34 6.29 23.30
N ALA A 226 34.10 5.49 22.25
CA ALA A 226 35.14 4.67 21.64
C ALA A 226 36.24 5.52 20.98
N THR A 227 35.84 6.59 20.29
CA THR A 227 36.76 7.53 19.62
C THR A 227 37.66 8.26 20.61
N GLU A 228 37.12 8.67 21.76
CA GLU A 228 37.88 9.30 22.84
C GLU A 228 38.66 8.30 23.72
N GLN A 229 38.59 6.99 23.42
CA GLN A 229 39.19 5.91 24.21
C GLN A 229 38.74 5.93 25.68
N ALA A 230 37.54 6.43 25.95
CA ALA A 230 36.96 6.59 27.28
C ALA A 230 36.13 5.37 27.74
N GLY A 231 36.24 4.23 27.04
CA GLY A 231 35.37 3.05 27.24
C GLY A 231 35.41 2.42 28.63
N THR A 232 36.50 2.59 29.39
CA THR A 232 36.62 2.06 30.77
C THR A 232 36.01 2.97 31.83
N GLU A 233 36.04 4.29 31.63
CA GLU A 233 35.46 5.29 32.55
C GLU A 233 34.82 6.45 31.76
N PRO A 234 33.59 6.28 31.26
CA PRO A 234 32.90 7.31 30.45
C PRO A 234 32.32 8.45 31.32
N ILE A 235 33.01 8.83 32.41
CA ILE A 235 32.56 9.86 33.36
C ILE A 235 32.40 11.23 32.66
N GLY A 236 33.26 11.50 31.67
CA GLY A 236 33.18 12.69 30.81
C GLY A 236 31.84 12.82 30.07
N PHE A 237 31.15 11.71 29.83
CA PHE A 237 29.88 11.62 29.08
C PHE A 237 28.64 11.52 29.99
N SER A 238 28.79 11.77 31.30
CA SER A 238 27.69 11.59 32.26
C SER A 238 26.47 12.48 32.00
N THR A 239 26.67 13.65 31.38
CA THR A 239 25.58 14.58 31.05
C THR A 239 24.73 14.03 29.89
N GLU A 240 25.39 13.47 28.88
CA GLU A 240 24.80 12.85 27.69
C GLU A 240 24.01 11.60 28.09
N PHE A 241 24.58 10.77 28.98
CA PHE A 241 23.88 9.62 29.55
C PHE A 241 22.63 10.02 30.35
N GLU A 242 22.70 11.05 31.20
CA GLU A 242 21.52 11.50 31.97
C GLU A 242 20.46 12.14 31.04
N ALA A 243 20.86 12.81 29.97
CA ALA A 243 19.95 13.36 28.97
C ALA A 243 19.19 12.25 28.22
N LEU A 244 19.89 11.18 27.80
CA LEU A 244 19.26 10.00 27.20
C LEU A 244 18.33 9.27 28.19
N ALA A 245 18.80 9.05 29.43
CA ALA A 245 17.97 8.46 30.49
C ALA A 245 16.73 9.29 30.86
N SER A 246 16.80 10.61 30.70
CA SER A 246 15.66 11.51 30.91
C SER A 246 14.64 11.38 29.80
N ARG A 247 15.07 11.19 28.55
CA ARG A 247 14.18 10.96 27.41
C ARG A 247 13.50 9.60 27.47
N GLU A 248 14.23 8.55 27.85
CA GLU A 248 13.64 7.22 28.15
C GLU A 248 12.50 7.30 29.18
N ARG A 249 12.63 8.19 30.18
CA ARG A 249 11.55 8.42 31.16
C ARG A 249 10.31 9.05 30.52
N VAL A 250 10.49 9.97 29.58
CA VAL A 250 9.39 10.65 28.88
C VAL A 250 8.65 9.63 28.02
N LEU A 251 9.38 8.85 27.20
CA LEU A 251 8.78 7.78 26.39
C LEU A 251 8.03 6.75 27.23
N MET A 252 8.58 6.37 28.39
CA MET A 252 7.88 5.48 29.33
C MET A 252 6.55 6.05 29.86
N ALA A 253 6.43 7.37 29.99
CA ALA A 253 5.17 8.02 30.38
C ALA A 253 4.19 8.04 29.20
N GLU A 254 4.66 8.37 28.00
CA GLU A 254 3.83 8.38 26.80
C GLU A 254 3.32 6.97 26.42
N VAL A 255 4.11 5.93 26.64
CA VAL A 255 3.65 4.52 26.53
C VAL A 255 2.51 4.23 27.51
N ALA A 256 2.54 4.80 28.72
CA ALA A 256 1.44 4.64 29.67
C ALA A 256 0.17 5.35 29.16
N ASP A 257 0.30 6.53 28.57
CA ASP A 257 -0.83 7.25 27.96
C ASP A 257 -1.46 6.44 26.81
N VAL A 258 -0.67 5.72 26.00
CA VAL A 258 -1.18 4.85 24.93
C VAL A 258 -1.87 3.60 25.50
N ILE A 259 -1.34 3.03 26.60
CA ILE A 259 -2.02 1.94 27.31
C ILE A 259 -3.39 2.39 27.81
N ASP A 260 -3.47 3.59 28.41
CA ASP A 260 -4.72 4.14 28.93
C ASP A 260 -5.73 4.39 27.79
N LEU A 261 -5.30 4.96 26.65
CA LEU A 261 -6.14 5.11 25.46
C LEU A 261 -6.69 3.77 24.95
N GLY A 262 -5.82 2.76 24.80
CA GLY A 262 -6.26 1.43 24.34
C GLY A 262 -7.19 0.75 25.33
N ALA A 263 -7.01 0.99 26.63
CA ALA A 263 -7.90 0.48 27.67
C ALA A 263 -9.27 1.20 27.65
N GLU A 264 -9.31 2.51 27.39
CA GLU A 264 -10.54 3.28 27.21
C GLU A 264 -11.33 2.79 26.00
N GLU A 265 -10.67 2.62 24.85
CA GLU A 265 -11.28 2.10 23.63
C GLU A 265 -11.82 0.67 23.84
N ARG A 266 -11.03 -0.21 24.46
CA ARG A 266 -11.47 -1.57 24.77
C ARG A 266 -12.65 -1.58 25.74
N LEU A 267 -12.63 -0.72 26.76
CA LEU A 267 -13.73 -0.59 27.71
C LEU A 267 -15.02 -0.14 27.00
N TYR A 268 -14.91 0.75 26.02
CA TYR A 268 -16.05 1.19 25.22
C TYR A 268 -16.66 0.00 24.45
N ILE A 269 -15.83 -0.81 23.79
CA ILE A 269 -16.28 -2.04 23.11
C ILE A 269 -16.90 -3.04 24.10
N GLU A 270 -16.29 -3.19 25.27
CA GLU A 270 -16.73 -4.14 26.29
C GLU A 270 -18.07 -3.77 26.95
N GLN A 271 -18.51 -2.51 26.86
CA GLN A 271 -19.81 -2.08 27.37
C GLN A 271 -20.98 -2.69 26.61
N THR A 272 -20.79 -3.03 25.33
CA THR A 272 -21.76 -3.81 24.55
C THR A 272 -21.72 -5.27 25.05
N PRO A 273 -22.86 -5.92 25.36
CA PRO A 273 -22.88 -7.34 25.73
C PRO A 273 -22.24 -8.21 24.64
N GLN A 274 -21.50 -9.27 25.03
CA GLN A 274 -20.73 -10.09 24.08
C GLN A 274 -21.60 -10.70 22.96
N GLU A 275 -22.86 -11.03 23.26
CA GLU A 275 -23.84 -11.58 22.33
C GLU A 275 -24.33 -10.55 21.28
N GLN A 276 -24.11 -9.26 21.55
CA GLN A 276 -24.52 -8.12 20.72
C GLN A 276 -23.32 -7.39 20.09
N ARG A 277 -22.09 -7.90 20.26
CA ARG A 277 -20.89 -7.29 19.69
C ARG A 277 -20.69 -7.79 18.26
N PRO A 278 -20.54 -6.89 17.26
CA PRO A 278 -20.19 -7.31 15.92
C PRO A 278 -18.80 -7.97 15.89
N PRO A 279 -18.54 -8.88 14.93
CA PRO A 279 -17.27 -9.61 14.83
C PRO A 279 -16.03 -8.70 14.81
N GLU A 280 -16.13 -7.53 14.17
CA GLU A 280 -15.07 -6.53 14.08
C GLU A 280 -14.72 -5.91 15.43
N GLN A 281 -15.73 -5.60 16.25
CA GLN A 281 -15.50 -5.11 17.61
C GLN A 281 -14.89 -6.20 18.49
N GLN A 282 -15.30 -7.46 18.30
CA GLN A 282 -14.68 -8.58 19.00
C GLN A 282 -13.21 -8.72 18.62
N SER A 283 -12.87 -8.69 17.33
CA SER A 283 -11.49 -8.78 16.86
C SER A 283 -10.65 -7.60 17.37
N ARG A 284 -11.16 -6.36 17.26
CA ARG A 284 -10.52 -5.15 17.78
C ARG A 284 -10.24 -5.23 19.28
N ALA A 285 -11.18 -5.71 20.09
CA ALA A 285 -10.97 -5.88 21.53
C ALA A 285 -9.83 -6.86 21.86
N HIS A 286 -9.72 -7.95 21.09
CA HIS A 286 -8.61 -8.90 21.23
C HIS A 286 -7.27 -8.28 20.82
N GLN A 287 -7.24 -7.53 19.71
CA GLN A 287 -6.05 -6.81 19.24
C GLN A 287 -5.57 -5.79 20.28
N LEU A 288 -6.47 -4.99 20.85
CA LEU A 288 -6.15 -4.03 21.91
C LEU A 288 -5.60 -4.72 23.16
N ALA A 289 -6.18 -5.85 23.57
CA ALA A 289 -5.67 -6.62 24.71
C ALA A 289 -4.26 -7.20 24.47
N ALA A 290 -4.00 -7.72 23.27
CA ALA A 290 -2.68 -8.20 22.87
C ALA A 290 -1.67 -7.04 22.82
N MET A 291 -2.04 -5.91 22.22
CA MET A 291 -1.23 -4.70 22.15
C MET A 291 -0.80 -4.24 23.55
N THR A 292 -1.73 -4.13 24.51
CA THR A 292 -1.42 -3.71 25.89
C THR A 292 -0.34 -4.59 26.51
N SER A 293 -0.38 -5.90 26.29
CA SER A 293 0.62 -6.83 26.84
C SER A 293 2.03 -6.56 26.32
N TYR A 294 2.17 -6.15 25.06
CA TYR A 294 3.45 -5.75 24.47
C TYR A 294 3.89 -4.36 24.96
N LEU A 295 2.99 -3.40 25.10
CA LEU A 295 3.30 -2.07 25.65
C LEU A 295 3.81 -2.15 27.10
N GLU A 296 3.27 -3.05 27.92
CA GLU A 296 3.77 -3.29 29.28
C GLU A 296 5.21 -3.83 29.28
N ARG A 297 5.55 -4.73 28.36
CA ARG A 297 6.92 -5.24 28.19
C ARG A 297 7.85 -4.15 27.68
N ALA A 298 7.41 -3.34 26.72
CA ALA A 298 8.15 -2.18 26.24
C ALA A 298 8.48 -1.24 27.39
N ARG A 299 7.50 -0.91 28.23
CA ARG A 299 7.68 -0.05 29.42
C ARG A 299 8.71 -0.61 30.40
N GLN A 300 8.73 -1.93 30.61
CA GLN A 300 9.75 -2.58 31.44
C GLN A 300 11.16 -2.43 30.82
N SER A 301 11.29 -2.66 29.51
CA SER A 301 12.55 -2.49 28.77
C SER A 301 13.06 -1.05 28.79
N LEU A 302 12.19 -0.05 28.59
CA LEU A 302 12.54 1.39 28.71
C LEU A 302 13.03 1.73 30.13
N SER A 303 12.37 1.20 31.16
CA SER A 303 12.80 1.37 32.56
C SER A 303 14.19 0.80 32.82
N ASP A 304 14.48 -0.37 32.25
CA ASP A 304 15.79 -1.01 32.36
C ASP A 304 16.86 -0.27 31.55
N ALA A 305 16.56 0.17 30.32
CA ALA A 305 17.45 0.99 29.49
C ALA A 305 17.85 2.26 30.25
N ARG A 306 16.87 3.00 30.77
CA ARG A 306 17.09 4.17 31.62
C ARG A 306 18.00 3.88 32.82
N ARG A 307 17.77 2.78 33.55
CA ARG A 307 18.59 2.41 34.71
C ARG A 307 20.03 2.12 34.32
N ARG A 308 20.27 1.51 33.16
CA ARG A 308 21.62 1.21 32.64
C ARG A 308 22.33 2.49 32.19
N LEU A 309 21.65 3.37 31.45
CA LEU A 309 22.19 4.66 31.02
C LEU A 309 22.62 5.52 32.22
N ARG A 310 21.82 5.57 33.29
CA ARG A 310 22.19 6.27 34.54
C ARG A 310 23.41 5.72 35.26
N ARG A 311 23.76 4.47 35.01
CA ARG A 311 24.97 3.81 35.54
C ARG A 311 26.14 3.90 34.57
N LEU A 312 25.98 4.65 33.47
CA LEU A 312 26.94 4.75 32.37
C LEU A 312 27.21 3.39 31.69
N GLU A 313 26.27 2.44 31.80
CA GLU A 313 26.35 1.12 31.18
C GLU A 313 25.79 1.17 29.74
N GLY A 314 26.44 1.94 28.85
CA GLY A 314 25.90 2.30 27.54
C GLY A 314 25.52 1.13 26.64
N GLU A 315 26.39 0.12 26.49
CA GLU A 315 26.09 -1.08 25.66
C GLU A 315 24.87 -1.86 26.18
N ARG A 316 24.74 -2.01 27.51
CA ARG A 316 23.58 -2.67 28.12
C ARG A 316 22.33 -1.81 28.04
N GLY A 317 22.49 -0.49 28.10
CA GLY A 317 21.41 0.49 27.87
C GLY A 317 20.89 0.38 26.45
N HIS A 318 21.78 0.37 25.46
CA HIS A 318 21.48 0.18 24.05
C HIS A 318 20.71 -1.12 23.79
N ARG A 319 21.18 -2.27 24.30
CA ARG A 319 20.44 -3.55 24.16
C ARG A 319 19.03 -3.49 24.73
N ARG A 320 18.82 -2.80 25.85
CA ARG A 320 17.49 -2.64 26.45
C ARG A 320 16.62 -1.66 25.68
N ALA A 321 17.22 -0.61 25.08
CA ALA A 321 16.53 0.31 24.19
C ALA A 321 16.08 -0.38 22.89
N ASP A 322 16.89 -1.28 22.33
CA ASP A 322 16.50 -2.12 21.19
C ASP A 322 15.38 -3.10 21.55
N ALA A 323 15.46 -3.77 22.71
CA ALA A 323 14.38 -4.63 23.19
C ALA A 323 13.06 -3.85 23.40
N ALA A 324 13.12 -2.60 23.88
CA ALA A 324 11.94 -1.75 23.97
C ALA A 324 11.34 -1.45 22.60
N LEU A 325 12.18 -1.11 21.61
CA LEU A 325 11.75 -0.87 20.23
C LEU A 325 11.08 -2.11 19.62
N ALA A 326 11.63 -3.30 19.85
CA ALA A 326 11.04 -4.56 19.37
C ALA A 326 9.63 -4.79 19.94
N GLU A 327 9.43 -4.55 21.23
CA GLU A 327 8.10 -4.70 21.86
C GLU A 327 7.10 -3.62 21.42
N LEU A 328 7.55 -2.38 21.17
CA LEU A 328 6.69 -1.32 20.59
C LEU A 328 6.23 -1.69 19.18
N LYS A 329 7.12 -2.21 18.34
CA LYS A 329 6.76 -2.72 17.01
C LYS A 329 5.73 -3.86 17.11
N ARG A 330 5.94 -4.84 18.00
CA ARG A 330 4.99 -5.94 18.23
C ARG A 330 3.62 -5.45 18.70
N ALA A 331 3.58 -4.41 19.53
CA ALA A 331 2.32 -3.77 19.92
C ALA A 331 1.59 -3.22 18.70
N ARG A 332 2.29 -2.47 17.83
CA ARG A 332 1.71 -1.89 16.61
C ARG A 332 1.22 -2.95 15.63
N GLU A 333 1.96 -4.05 15.50
CA GLU A 333 1.66 -5.17 14.61
C GLU A 333 0.37 -5.92 14.95
N GLN A 334 -0.14 -5.79 16.19
CA GLN A 334 -1.44 -6.33 16.55
C GLN A 334 -2.59 -5.60 15.83
N LEU A 335 -2.35 -4.34 15.42
CA LEU A 335 -3.31 -3.47 14.75
C LEU A 335 -3.07 -3.37 13.24
N LEU A 336 -2.20 -4.22 12.69
CA LEU A 336 -1.83 -4.21 11.28
C LEU A 336 -2.23 -5.53 10.61
N ASP A 337 -2.55 -5.44 9.32
CA ASP A 337 -2.71 -6.62 8.49
C ASP A 337 -1.38 -7.40 8.40
N PRO A 338 -1.44 -8.74 8.28
CA PRO A 338 -0.24 -9.57 8.28
C PRO A 338 0.78 -9.23 7.19
N VAL A 339 0.35 -8.75 6.02
CA VAL A 339 1.24 -8.44 4.89
C VAL A 339 2.06 -7.20 5.18
N THR A 340 1.43 -6.16 5.74
CA THR A 340 2.13 -4.97 6.22
C THR A 340 3.15 -5.31 7.30
N VAL A 341 2.82 -6.25 8.20
CA VAL A 341 3.79 -6.76 9.19
C VAL A 341 4.96 -7.46 8.49
N LEU A 342 4.72 -8.35 7.52
CA LEU A 342 5.80 -9.01 6.78
C LEU A 342 6.69 -8.01 6.03
N LYS A 343 6.13 -6.98 5.40
CA LYS A 343 6.92 -5.92 4.73
C LYS A 343 7.82 -5.17 5.73
N ALA A 344 7.33 -4.90 6.93
CA ALA A 344 8.15 -4.28 7.99
C ALA A 344 9.24 -5.23 8.50
N VAL A 345 8.92 -6.52 8.67
CA VAL A 345 9.87 -7.56 9.06
C VAL A 345 10.97 -7.75 8.01
N LEU A 346 10.61 -7.81 6.72
CA LEU A 346 11.55 -7.89 5.60
C LEU A 346 12.58 -6.75 5.63
N ARG A 347 12.11 -5.52 5.90
CA ARG A 347 12.97 -4.34 5.98
C ARG A 347 13.93 -4.40 7.18
N ASP A 348 13.47 -4.94 8.31
CA ASP A 348 14.31 -5.16 9.49
C ASP A 348 15.35 -6.28 9.27
N GLU A 349 15.00 -7.34 8.53
CA GLU A 349 15.91 -8.42 8.12
C GLU A 349 17.02 -7.89 7.20
N GLN A 350 16.69 -6.99 6.26
CA GLN A 350 17.69 -6.32 5.41
C GLN A 350 18.68 -5.48 6.24
N GLU A 351 18.20 -4.72 7.23
CA GLU A 351 19.06 -3.96 8.14
C GLU A 351 19.94 -4.90 8.98
N LEU A 352 19.41 -6.06 9.38
CA LEU A 352 20.19 -7.08 10.09
C LEU A 352 21.30 -7.66 9.22
N ILE A 353 21.00 -8.09 7.99
CA ILE A 353 21.97 -8.59 7.01
C ILE A 353 23.10 -7.58 6.78
N ALA A 354 22.78 -6.28 6.66
CA ALA A 354 23.79 -5.24 6.51
C ALA A 354 24.73 -5.16 7.72
N HIS A 355 24.20 -5.27 8.93
CA HIS A 355 24.99 -5.25 10.17
C HIS A 355 25.81 -6.55 10.36
N THR A 356 25.24 -7.72 10.05
CA THR A 356 25.94 -9.00 10.05
C THR A 356 27.06 -9.01 9.01
N GLY A 357 26.82 -8.43 7.83
CA GLY A 357 27.82 -8.29 6.76
C GLY A 357 28.97 -7.39 7.17
N ALA A 358 28.68 -6.25 7.81
CA ALA A 358 29.71 -5.39 8.39
C ALA A 358 30.54 -6.14 9.45
N MET A 359 29.89 -6.93 10.32
CA MET A 359 30.58 -7.74 11.32
C MET A 359 31.49 -8.80 10.69
N ALA A 360 30.99 -9.54 9.69
CA ALA A 360 31.76 -10.53 8.94
C ALA A 360 33.00 -9.90 8.30
N ALA A 361 32.83 -8.74 7.65
CA ALA A 361 33.93 -8.03 7.01
C ALA A 361 35.00 -7.51 8.00
N PHE A 362 34.62 -7.17 9.23
CA PHE A 362 35.57 -6.88 10.32
C PHE A 362 36.30 -8.15 10.78
N ALA A 363 35.59 -9.27 10.92
CA ALA A 363 36.17 -10.55 11.37
C ALA A 363 37.19 -11.11 10.35
N ASP A 364 36.89 -10.98 9.06
CA ASP A 364 37.75 -11.45 7.96
C ASP A 364 38.88 -10.48 7.62
N GLY A 365 38.93 -9.30 8.27
CA GLY A 365 39.95 -8.28 8.05
C GLY A 365 39.86 -7.56 6.69
N ALA A 366 38.79 -7.80 5.92
CA ALA A 366 38.49 -7.11 4.66
C ALA A 366 38.22 -5.62 4.89
N ILE A 367 37.54 -5.29 5.99
CA ILE A 367 37.55 -3.93 6.55
C ILE A 367 38.66 -3.87 7.58
N SER A 368 39.79 -3.28 7.20
CA SER A 368 40.86 -2.92 8.13
C SER A 368 40.89 -1.41 8.34
N LEU A 369 41.60 -1.02 9.42
CA LEU A 369 42.21 0.28 9.70
C LEU A 369 41.46 1.17 10.69
N GLU A 370 42.15 1.49 11.79
CA GLU A 370 42.01 2.70 12.64
C GLU A 370 40.65 2.98 13.34
N ARG A 371 39.51 2.48 12.83
CA ARG A 371 38.19 2.51 13.46
C ARG A 371 37.90 1.15 14.08
N GLN A 372 37.85 1.12 15.40
CA GLN A 372 37.46 -0.06 16.16
C GLN A 372 36.00 -0.43 15.82
N THR A 373 35.70 -1.73 15.72
CA THR A 373 34.31 -2.23 15.61
C THR A 373 33.46 -1.55 16.68
N PRO A 374 32.30 -0.95 16.32
CA PRO A 374 31.48 -0.26 17.32
C PRO A 374 31.08 -1.21 18.45
N GLY A 375 31.29 -0.82 19.71
CA GLY A 375 31.05 -1.72 20.87
C GLY A 375 29.59 -2.17 21.05
N TRP A 376 28.64 -1.53 20.35
CA TRP A 376 27.24 -1.94 20.31
C TRP A 376 26.98 -3.08 19.31
N LEU A 377 27.84 -3.24 18.31
CA LEU A 377 27.73 -4.27 17.28
C LEU A 377 28.46 -5.52 17.79
N THR A 378 27.71 -6.54 18.17
CA THR A 378 28.24 -7.82 18.69
C THR A 378 27.44 -8.99 18.13
N ASP A 379 28.04 -10.18 18.04
CA ASP A 379 27.32 -11.38 17.58
C ASP A 379 26.11 -11.69 18.47
N GLU A 380 26.24 -11.52 19.79
CA GLU A 380 25.14 -11.68 20.76
C GLU A 380 23.97 -10.71 20.46
N HIS A 381 24.29 -9.46 20.09
CA HIS A 381 23.26 -8.49 19.74
C HIS A 381 22.58 -8.81 18.41
N LEU A 382 23.34 -9.24 17.40
CA LEU A 382 22.79 -9.64 16.11
C LEU A 382 21.90 -10.88 16.25
N ALA A 383 22.33 -11.88 17.03
CA ALA A 383 21.53 -13.07 17.35
C ALA A 383 20.20 -12.69 18.02
N GLN A 384 20.23 -11.76 18.98
CA GLN A 384 19.01 -11.27 19.64
C GLN A 384 18.08 -10.55 18.65
N ARG A 385 18.61 -9.75 17.73
CA ARG A 385 17.81 -9.09 16.68
C ARG A 385 17.17 -10.10 15.74
N GLN A 386 17.91 -11.15 15.34
CA GLN A 386 17.37 -12.24 14.53
C GLN A 386 16.25 -12.98 15.26
N GLU A 387 16.41 -13.23 16.57
CA GLU A 387 15.36 -13.82 17.41
C GLU A 387 14.11 -12.93 17.43
N ASP A 388 14.28 -11.62 17.60
CA ASP A 388 13.16 -10.68 17.62
C ASP A 388 12.39 -10.65 16.29
N ILE A 389 13.10 -10.73 15.17
CA ILE A 389 12.52 -10.86 13.82
C ILE A 389 11.82 -12.22 13.66
N GLY A 390 12.43 -13.30 14.14
CA GLY A 390 11.83 -14.64 14.14
C GLY A 390 10.53 -14.72 14.93
N VAL A 391 10.44 -14.08 16.10
CA VAL A 391 9.20 -14.02 16.90
C VAL A 391 8.08 -13.30 16.14
N ARG A 392 8.39 -12.20 15.44
CA ARG A 392 7.39 -11.42 14.68
C ARG A 392 6.91 -12.19 13.44
N THR A 393 7.83 -12.84 12.75
CA THR A 393 7.52 -13.76 11.63
C THR A 393 6.63 -14.92 12.09
N GLY A 394 6.95 -15.53 13.23
CA GLY A 394 6.15 -16.59 13.84
C GLY A 394 4.75 -16.13 14.24
N GLY A 395 4.60 -14.88 14.70
CA GLY A 395 3.29 -14.28 14.96
C GLY A 395 2.43 -14.16 13.70
N VAL A 396 3.01 -13.78 12.56
CA VAL A 396 2.30 -13.79 11.26
C VAL A 396 1.94 -15.21 10.83
N LEU A 397 2.88 -16.16 10.93
CA LEU A 397 2.64 -17.56 10.60
C LEU A 397 1.44 -18.11 11.40
N SER A 398 1.39 -17.89 12.72
CA SER A 398 0.26 -18.34 13.53
C SER A 398 -1.08 -17.71 13.12
N ARG A 399 -1.08 -16.46 12.61
CA ARG A 399 -2.29 -15.85 12.05
C ARG A 399 -2.71 -16.55 10.75
N PHE A 400 -1.76 -16.86 9.86
CA PHE A 400 -2.06 -17.59 8.62
C PHE A 400 -2.54 -19.03 8.89
N GLU A 401 -1.95 -19.73 9.86
CA GLU A 401 -2.40 -21.06 10.28
C GLU A 401 -3.83 -21.01 10.89
N ALA A 402 -4.15 -19.97 11.65
CA ALA A 402 -5.50 -19.78 12.17
C ALA A 402 -6.52 -19.53 11.04
N VAL A 403 -6.14 -18.75 10.03
CA VAL A 403 -6.96 -18.54 8.82
C VAL A 403 -7.16 -19.85 8.08
N ALA A 404 -6.10 -20.63 7.87
CA ALA A 404 -6.17 -21.95 7.22
C ALA A 404 -7.06 -22.96 7.97
N ALA A 405 -7.20 -22.80 9.28
CA ALA A 405 -8.07 -23.64 10.12
C ALA A 405 -9.54 -23.19 10.14
N THR A 406 -9.85 -22.02 9.57
CA THR A 406 -11.21 -21.44 9.56
C THR A 406 -11.97 -21.89 8.30
N ASP A 407 -13.27 -22.20 8.44
CA ASP A 407 -14.12 -22.58 7.30
C ASP A 407 -14.49 -21.32 6.49
N PRO A 408 -14.11 -21.21 5.20
CA PRO A 408 -14.40 -20.04 4.37
C PRO A 408 -15.90 -19.81 4.17
N SER A 409 -16.75 -20.84 4.33
CA SER A 409 -18.21 -20.72 4.22
C SER A 409 -18.89 -20.17 5.48
N ALA A 410 -18.12 -19.92 6.54
CA ALA A 410 -18.62 -19.40 7.82
C ALA A 410 -18.46 -17.89 7.99
N VAL A 411 -17.99 -17.16 6.96
CA VAL A 411 -17.82 -15.69 6.97
C VAL A 411 -18.86 -15.06 6.02
N PRO A 412 -20.01 -14.58 6.52
CA PRO A 412 -21.04 -13.94 5.70
C PRO A 412 -20.62 -12.51 5.29
N GLY A 413 -20.91 -12.09 4.05
CA GLY A 413 -20.97 -10.67 3.66
C GLY A 413 -19.68 -9.98 3.20
N VAL A 414 -18.60 -10.72 2.92
CA VAL A 414 -17.38 -10.18 2.28
C VAL A 414 -17.34 -10.64 0.83
N ASP A 415 -16.68 -9.90 -0.09
CA ASP A 415 -16.38 -10.44 -1.44
C ASP A 415 -15.74 -11.82 -1.28
N GLU A 416 -16.53 -12.84 -1.59
CA GLU A 416 -16.13 -14.21 -1.35
C GLU A 416 -14.88 -14.53 -2.17
N ASN A 417 -14.66 -13.85 -3.29
CA ASN A 417 -13.50 -14.07 -4.13
C ASN A 417 -12.24 -13.48 -3.51
N GLU A 418 -12.27 -12.23 -3.04
CA GLU A 418 -11.11 -11.60 -2.40
C GLU A 418 -10.74 -12.30 -1.09
N THR A 419 -11.74 -12.63 -0.26
CA THR A 419 -11.52 -13.36 1.00
C THR A 419 -10.95 -14.74 0.73
N ARG A 420 -11.53 -15.49 -0.22
CA ARG A 420 -11.02 -16.82 -0.59
C ARG A 420 -9.61 -16.75 -1.17
N ARG A 421 -9.29 -15.70 -1.94
CA ARG A 421 -7.93 -15.43 -2.46
C ARG A 421 -6.96 -15.17 -1.32
N ALA A 422 -7.29 -14.28 -0.39
CA ALA A 422 -6.45 -13.98 0.77
C ALA A 422 -6.21 -15.22 1.66
N MET A 423 -7.24 -16.05 1.85
CA MET A 423 -7.13 -17.31 2.58
C MET A 423 -6.24 -18.33 1.84
N ALA A 424 -6.41 -18.48 0.52
CA ALA A 424 -5.57 -19.37 -0.29
C ALA A 424 -4.10 -18.92 -0.26
N ALA A 425 -3.85 -17.61 -0.41
CA ALA A 425 -2.53 -17.02 -0.29
C ALA A 425 -1.92 -17.25 1.11
N ALA A 426 -2.70 -17.12 2.18
CA ALA A 426 -2.24 -17.41 3.55
C ALA A 426 -1.87 -18.88 3.75
N VAL A 427 -2.66 -19.81 3.19
CA VAL A 427 -2.38 -21.26 3.23
C VAL A 427 -1.08 -21.58 2.50
N GLU A 428 -0.84 -20.96 1.33
CA GLU A 428 0.38 -21.15 0.55
C GLU A 428 1.60 -20.46 1.20
N ALA A 429 1.39 -19.31 1.87
CA ALA A 429 2.45 -18.56 2.54
C ALA A 429 2.95 -19.24 3.81
N ALA A 430 2.08 -19.96 4.53
CA ALA A 430 2.43 -20.61 5.80
C ALA A 430 3.68 -21.52 5.73
N PRO A 431 3.78 -22.51 4.82
CA PRO A 431 4.99 -23.34 4.72
C PRO A 431 6.24 -22.55 4.34
N ILE A 432 6.11 -21.50 3.51
CA ILE A 432 7.23 -20.63 3.12
C ILE A 432 7.76 -19.87 4.34
N LEU A 433 6.87 -19.34 5.18
CA LEU A 433 7.25 -18.67 6.42
C LEU A 433 7.89 -19.63 7.43
N ASP A 434 7.44 -20.90 7.51
CA ASP A 434 8.10 -21.90 8.35
C ASP A 434 9.54 -22.21 7.90
N GLU A 435 9.77 -22.29 6.58
CA GLU A 435 11.13 -22.39 6.03
C GLU A 435 11.98 -21.16 6.36
N GLY A 436 11.41 -19.97 6.26
CA GLY A 436 12.06 -18.72 6.68
C GLY A 436 12.45 -18.75 8.16
N LEU A 437 11.55 -19.18 9.05
CA LEU A 437 11.83 -19.34 10.48
C LEU A 437 12.92 -20.39 10.76
N ALA A 438 12.97 -21.47 10.00
CA ALA A 438 14.04 -22.46 10.11
C ALA A 438 15.41 -21.84 9.75
N ALA A 439 15.46 -21.04 8.68
CA ALA A 439 16.67 -20.29 8.30
C ALA A 439 17.07 -19.26 9.37
N MET A 440 16.12 -18.49 9.91
CA MET A 440 16.40 -17.56 11.01
C MET A 440 16.98 -18.26 12.25
N ARG A 441 16.49 -19.46 12.61
CA ARG A 441 17.06 -20.26 13.71
C ARG A 441 18.49 -20.72 13.41
N ALA A 442 18.79 -21.05 12.15
CA ALA A 442 20.14 -21.40 11.73
C ALA A 442 21.09 -20.19 11.78
N ALA A 443 20.63 -19.01 11.36
CA ALA A 443 21.36 -17.75 11.49
C ALA A 443 21.67 -17.42 12.96
N ILE A 444 20.68 -17.56 13.86
CA ILE A 444 20.89 -17.39 15.32
C ILE A 444 22.01 -18.32 15.81
N ALA A 445 21.95 -19.60 15.46
CA ALA A 445 22.96 -20.57 15.89
C ALA A 445 24.37 -20.23 15.37
N ALA A 446 24.47 -19.71 14.15
CA ALA A 446 25.73 -19.24 13.57
C ALA A 446 26.27 -18.01 14.31
N LEU A 447 25.43 -17.01 14.58
CA LEU A 447 25.79 -15.80 15.34
C LEU A 447 26.19 -16.14 16.78
N GLU A 448 25.44 -16.98 17.48
CA GLU A 448 25.79 -17.43 18.84
C GLU A 448 27.14 -18.19 18.89
N SER A 449 27.55 -18.79 17.78
CA SER A 449 28.85 -19.46 17.64
C SER A 449 30.00 -18.51 17.27
N GLY A 450 29.72 -17.21 17.09
CA GLY A 450 30.70 -16.20 16.65
C GLY A 450 31.08 -16.35 15.17
N ASN A 451 30.15 -16.81 14.33
CA ASN A 451 30.35 -17.02 12.90
C ASN A 451 29.39 -16.16 12.05
N PRO A 452 29.60 -14.83 11.99
CA PRO A 452 28.75 -13.92 11.22
C PRO A 452 28.77 -14.24 9.71
N SER A 453 29.92 -14.66 9.16
CA SER A 453 30.02 -15.07 7.75
C SER A 453 29.16 -16.30 7.42
N GLY A 454 28.99 -17.21 8.39
CA GLY A 454 28.08 -18.35 8.27
C GLY A 454 26.61 -18.03 8.53
N ALA A 455 26.29 -16.89 9.15
CA ALA A 455 24.91 -16.45 9.36
C ALA A 455 24.31 -15.84 8.09
N LEU A 456 25.10 -15.08 7.32
CA LEU A 456 24.65 -14.37 6.11
C LEU A 456 23.87 -15.23 5.10
N PRO A 457 24.28 -16.47 4.75
CA PRO A 457 23.52 -17.30 3.82
C PRO A 457 22.12 -17.66 4.36
N GLU A 458 22.02 -17.90 5.67
CA GLU A 458 20.75 -18.25 6.33
C GLU A 458 19.84 -17.04 6.48
N GLU A 459 20.38 -15.86 6.81
CA GLU A 459 19.63 -14.59 6.81
C GLU A 459 19.10 -14.26 5.40
N ASN A 460 19.91 -14.45 4.35
CA ASN A 460 19.45 -14.27 2.96
C ASN A 460 18.37 -15.28 2.56
N ARG A 461 18.43 -16.51 3.08
CA ARG A 461 17.38 -17.51 2.86
C ARG A 461 16.08 -17.11 3.57
N ALA A 462 16.18 -16.58 4.79
CA ALA A 462 15.03 -16.04 5.52
C ALA A 462 14.41 -14.84 4.78
N LEU A 463 15.24 -13.90 4.29
CA LEU A 463 14.82 -12.76 3.48
C LEU A 463 14.07 -13.21 2.21
N ALA A 464 14.60 -14.21 1.50
CA ALA A 464 13.96 -14.75 0.30
C ALA A 464 12.59 -15.38 0.61
N ALA A 465 12.47 -16.12 1.70
CA ALA A 465 11.21 -16.71 2.14
C ALA A 465 10.16 -15.63 2.50
N LEU A 466 10.57 -14.58 3.23
CA LEU A 466 9.70 -13.44 3.54
C LEU A 466 9.21 -12.74 2.27
N ALA A 467 10.10 -12.47 1.31
CA ALA A 467 9.74 -11.85 0.03
C ALA A 467 8.76 -12.72 -0.77
N GLN A 468 9.00 -14.03 -0.82
CA GLN A 468 8.11 -14.98 -1.50
C GLN A 468 6.73 -15.04 -0.84
N ALA A 469 6.67 -15.03 0.49
CA ALA A 469 5.39 -15.00 1.22
C ALA A 469 4.62 -13.69 0.96
N ILE A 470 5.30 -12.55 0.89
CA ILE A 470 4.66 -11.26 0.55
C ILE A 470 4.14 -11.27 -0.90
N GLU A 471 4.89 -11.84 -1.84
CA GLU A 471 4.52 -11.94 -3.24
C GLU A 471 3.19 -12.71 -3.46
N LEU A 472 2.83 -13.63 -2.56
CA LEU A 472 1.55 -14.34 -2.62
C LEU A 472 0.32 -13.43 -2.48
N PHE A 473 0.51 -12.23 -1.95
CA PHE A 473 -0.54 -11.21 -1.79
C PHE A 473 -0.42 -10.07 -2.80
N ALA A 474 0.46 -10.19 -3.80
CA ALA A 474 0.63 -9.18 -4.84
C ALA A 474 -0.58 -9.15 -5.79
N ASP A 475 -0.97 -7.94 -6.17
CA ASP A 475 -1.98 -7.67 -7.20
C ASP A 475 -1.42 -7.82 -8.63
N VAL A 476 -2.27 -7.66 -9.65
CA VAL A 476 -1.88 -7.78 -11.06
C VAL A 476 -0.72 -6.84 -11.40
N LYS A 477 -0.82 -5.57 -11.00
CA LYS A 477 0.22 -4.56 -11.26
C LYS A 477 1.56 -4.96 -10.63
N SER A 478 1.58 -5.32 -9.34
CA SER A 478 2.80 -5.67 -8.63
C SER A 478 3.45 -6.93 -9.19
N LEU A 479 2.67 -7.94 -9.59
CA LEU A 479 3.22 -9.16 -10.20
C LEU A 479 3.82 -8.90 -11.58
N ILE A 480 3.22 -8.02 -12.39
CA ILE A 480 3.78 -7.60 -13.68
C ILE A 480 5.14 -6.93 -13.47
N GLU A 481 5.25 -5.99 -12.53
CA GLU A 481 6.51 -5.31 -12.22
C GLU A 481 7.59 -6.27 -11.69
N LEU A 482 7.22 -7.20 -10.80
CA LEU A 482 8.14 -8.22 -10.31
C LEU A 482 8.63 -9.14 -11.43
N ALA A 483 7.73 -9.58 -12.31
CA ALA A 483 8.09 -10.41 -13.45
C ALA A 483 9.01 -9.65 -14.43
N TYR A 484 8.69 -8.39 -14.72
CA TYR A 484 9.47 -7.52 -15.61
C TYR A 484 10.88 -7.24 -15.05
N GLY A 485 10.99 -6.81 -13.79
CA GLY A 485 12.29 -6.55 -13.15
C GLY A 485 13.17 -7.79 -13.06
N SER A 486 12.58 -8.94 -12.72
CA SER A 486 13.27 -10.24 -12.76
C SER A 486 13.75 -10.60 -14.17
N GLN A 487 12.94 -10.33 -15.19
CA GLN A 487 13.31 -10.59 -16.59
C GLN A 487 14.45 -9.69 -17.06
N GLN A 488 14.48 -8.43 -16.65
CA GLN A 488 15.63 -7.55 -16.90
C GLN A 488 16.91 -8.11 -16.27
N GLY A 489 16.82 -8.66 -15.06
CA GLY A 489 17.94 -9.33 -14.40
C GLY A 489 18.43 -10.56 -15.18
N ILE A 490 17.51 -11.38 -15.70
CA ILE A 490 17.87 -12.53 -16.54
C ILE A 490 18.59 -12.09 -17.82
N VAL A 491 18.07 -11.06 -18.51
CA VAL A 491 18.72 -10.53 -19.71
C VAL A 491 20.14 -10.08 -19.39
N ALA A 492 20.33 -9.30 -18.32
CA ALA A 492 21.65 -8.83 -17.89
C ALA A 492 22.61 -9.99 -17.58
N LEU A 493 22.15 -11.06 -16.93
CA LEU A 493 22.97 -12.25 -16.62
C LEU A 493 23.40 -13.03 -17.89
N LEU A 494 22.56 -13.03 -18.93
CA LEU A 494 22.82 -13.74 -20.20
C LEU A 494 23.68 -12.93 -21.18
N THR A 495 23.72 -11.61 -21.04
CA THR A 495 24.58 -10.70 -21.80
C THR A 495 25.65 -10.07 -20.90
N PRO A 496 26.62 -10.87 -20.39
CA PRO A 496 27.74 -10.32 -19.64
C PRO A 496 28.60 -9.45 -20.57
N ASP A 497 29.08 -8.32 -20.08
CA ASP A 497 29.94 -7.43 -20.86
C ASP A 497 31.23 -8.17 -21.28
N GLU A 498 31.58 -8.06 -22.57
CA GLU A 498 32.81 -8.64 -23.14
C GLU A 498 34.04 -7.87 -22.61
N GLY A 499 34.42 -8.16 -21.37
CA GLY A 499 35.54 -7.54 -20.65
C GLY A 499 35.69 -8.00 -19.20
N GLU A 500 34.64 -8.58 -18.62
CA GLU A 500 34.64 -9.09 -17.24
C GLU A 500 35.22 -10.52 -17.17
N THR A 501 36.50 -10.63 -16.85
CA THR A 501 37.05 -11.87 -16.25
C THR A 501 37.45 -11.57 -14.81
N ASP A 502 36.87 -12.33 -13.87
CA ASP A 502 37.11 -12.38 -12.42
C ASP A 502 36.68 -11.10 -11.67
N GLU A 503 35.48 -10.99 -11.08
CA GLU A 503 35.26 -11.49 -9.70
C GLU A 503 33.78 -11.65 -9.23
N THR A 504 32.73 -11.41 -10.03
CA THR A 504 31.36 -11.30 -9.46
C THR A 504 30.52 -12.59 -9.42
N LEU A 505 30.51 -13.44 -10.45
CA LEU A 505 29.79 -14.74 -10.45
C LEU A 505 30.42 -15.73 -11.46
N THR A 506 30.62 -16.99 -11.06
CA THR A 506 31.05 -18.07 -11.96
C THR A 506 29.96 -18.42 -12.98
N ALA A 507 30.33 -19.13 -14.07
CA ALA A 507 29.35 -19.59 -15.06
C ALA A 507 28.24 -20.45 -14.43
N ASP A 508 28.61 -21.37 -13.54
CA ASP A 508 27.68 -22.26 -12.82
C ASP A 508 26.76 -21.48 -11.87
N GLU A 509 27.26 -20.45 -11.20
CA GLU A 509 26.45 -19.57 -10.33
C GLU A 509 25.46 -18.75 -11.15
N ARG A 510 25.87 -18.21 -12.30
CA ARG A 510 24.97 -17.50 -13.22
C ARG A 510 23.89 -18.40 -13.76
N GLU A 511 24.24 -19.61 -14.20
CA GLU A 511 23.26 -20.61 -14.68
C GLU A 511 22.23 -20.93 -13.59
N THR A 512 22.70 -21.16 -12.35
CA THR A 512 21.83 -21.41 -11.20
C THR A 512 20.88 -20.24 -10.91
N LEU A 513 21.40 -19.00 -10.95
CA LEU A 513 20.61 -17.79 -10.72
C LEU A 513 19.59 -17.56 -11.83
N VAL A 514 19.99 -17.71 -13.10
CA VAL A 514 19.08 -17.60 -14.26
C VAL A 514 17.97 -18.64 -14.14
N GLY A 515 18.31 -19.91 -13.87
CA GLY A 515 17.33 -20.98 -13.69
C GLY A 515 16.32 -20.68 -12.58
N LYS A 516 16.78 -20.14 -11.44
CA LYS A 516 15.89 -19.70 -10.36
C LYS A 516 14.96 -18.57 -10.80
N LEU A 517 15.50 -17.51 -11.40
CA LEU A 517 14.69 -16.34 -11.83
C LEU A 517 13.67 -16.73 -12.91
N VAL A 518 14.03 -17.64 -13.82
CA VAL A 518 13.11 -18.18 -14.84
C VAL A 518 11.98 -18.95 -14.16
N ALA A 519 12.30 -19.84 -13.21
CA ALA A 519 11.29 -20.60 -12.47
C ALA A 519 10.36 -19.69 -11.65
N ASP A 520 10.89 -18.61 -11.05
CA ASP A 520 10.11 -17.62 -10.31
C ASP A 520 9.15 -16.87 -11.26
N ASN A 521 9.64 -16.40 -12.41
CA ASN A 521 8.81 -15.73 -13.41
C ASN A 521 7.73 -16.63 -14.01
N GLN A 522 8.01 -17.92 -14.20
CA GLN A 522 6.98 -18.89 -14.63
C GLN A 522 5.85 -18.99 -13.60
N ARG A 523 6.16 -19.06 -12.30
CA ARG A 523 5.13 -19.08 -11.23
C ARG A 523 4.33 -17.78 -11.20
N ARG A 524 4.98 -16.63 -11.38
CA ARG A 524 4.31 -15.31 -11.47
C ARG A 524 3.33 -15.26 -12.62
N LEU A 525 3.76 -15.67 -13.81
CA LEU A 525 2.89 -15.66 -14.99
C LEU A 525 1.75 -16.68 -14.89
N GLU A 526 1.92 -17.80 -14.19
CA GLU A 526 0.81 -18.71 -13.93
C GLU A 526 -0.21 -18.10 -12.96
N ARG A 527 0.24 -17.46 -11.87
CA ARG A 527 -0.64 -16.75 -10.94
C ARG A 527 -1.35 -15.56 -11.59
N LEU A 528 -0.64 -14.83 -12.45
CA LEU A 528 -1.19 -13.68 -13.16
C LEU A 528 -2.39 -14.05 -14.02
N LYS A 529 -2.42 -15.28 -14.56
CA LYS A 529 -3.56 -15.79 -15.32
C LYS A 529 -4.85 -15.75 -14.51
N GLY A 530 -4.84 -16.35 -13.30
CA GLY A 530 -6.01 -16.38 -12.43
C GLY A 530 -6.43 -14.98 -11.98
N LEU A 531 -5.47 -14.11 -11.67
CA LEU A 531 -5.76 -12.73 -11.28
C LEU A 531 -6.36 -11.90 -12.41
N LEU A 532 -5.90 -12.08 -13.65
CA LEU A 532 -6.47 -11.42 -14.82
C LEU A 532 -7.90 -11.88 -15.08
N ASP A 533 -8.19 -13.18 -14.95
CA ASP A 533 -9.55 -13.73 -15.08
C ASP A 533 -10.50 -13.15 -14.01
N GLU A 534 -10.02 -13.06 -12.77
CA GLU A 534 -10.79 -12.50 -11.65
C GLU A 534 -11.05 -10.99 -11.81
N GLU A 535 -10.02 -10.20 -12.17
CA GLU A 535 -10.18 -8.76 -12.44
C GLU A 535 -11.06 -8.50 -13.67
N ALA A 536 -10.98 -9.33 -14.71
CA ALA A 536 -11.86 -9.23 -15.87
C ALA A 536 -13.32 -9.43 -15.48
N THR A 537 -13.60 -10.41 -14.61
CA THR A 537 -14.95 -10.70 -14.11
C THR A 537 -15.47 -9.56 -13.26
N ALA A 538 -14.65 -9.05 -12.33
CA ALA A 538 -15.02 -7.89 -11.51
C ALA A 538 -15.27 -6.63 -12.35
N ALA A 539 -14.42 -6.38 -13.35
CA ALA A 539 -14.57 -5.24 -14.25
C ALA A 539 -15.81 -5.37 -15.15
N ALA A 540 -16.16 -6.58 -15.57
CA ALA A 540 -17.39 -6.85 -16.33
C ALA A 540 -18.64 -6.55 -15.48
N ALA A 541 -18.67 -6.99 -14.22
CA ALA A 541 -19.77 -6.69 -13.30
C ALA A 541 -19.95 -5.16 -13.09
N GLN A 542 -18.85 -4.43 -12.92
CA GLN A 542 -18.88 -2.96 -12.76
C GLN A 542 -19.30 -2.20 -14.04
N THR A 543 -19.24 -2.84 -15.21
CA THR A 543 -19.61 -2.24 -16.50
C THR A 543 -20.98 -2.72 -17.02
N GLU A 544 -21.76 -3.43 -16.20
CA GLU A 544 -23.14 -3.84 -16.55
C GLU A 544 -24.08 -2.65 -16.80
N GLU A 545 -23.86 -1.52 -16.13
CA GLU A 545 -24.65 -0.28 -16.30
C GLU A 545 -24.07 0.71 -17.34
N GLN A 546 -22.88 0.43 -17.87
CA GLN A 546 -22.19 1.32 -18.83
C GLN A 546 -22.54 0.98 -20.28
N ASP A 547 -22.14 1.86 -21.20
CA ASP A 547 -22.42 1.67 -22.63
C ASP A 547 -21.62 0.49 -23.22
N GLU A 548 -22.17 -0.12 -24.27
CA GLU A 548 -21.60 -1.30 -24.95
C GLU A 548 -20.15 -1.08 -25.41
N GLN A 549 -19.77 0.17 -25.71
CA GLN A 549 -18.41 0.52 -26.09
C GLN A 549 -17.42 0.39 -24.91
N THR A 550 -17.81 0.81 -23.71
CA THR A 550 -16.93 0.69 -22.54
C THR A 550 -16.80 -0.76 -22.10
N ARG A 551 -17.89 -1.54 -22.13
CA ARG A 551 -17.83 -2.98 -21.84
C ARG A 551 -16.92 -3.72 -22.82
N SER A 552 -17.08 -3.49 -24.12
CA SER A 552 -16.23 -4.10 -25.15
C SER A 552 -14.76 -3.67 -25.03
N ALA A 553 -14.49 -2.43 -24.60
CA ALA A 553 -13.13 -1.96 -24.37
C ALA A 553 -12.47 -2.63 -23.15
N VAL A 554 -13.23 -2.85 -22.07
CA VAL A 554 -12.77 -3.58 -20.88
C VAL A 554 -12.47 -5.04 -21.23
N GLU A 555 -13.39 -5.72 -21.92
CA GLU A 555 -13.20 -7.10 -22.37
C GLU A 555 -11.97 -7.24 -23.28
N ALA A 556 -11.85 -6.39 -24.29
CA ALA A 556 -10.69 -6.39 -25.20
C ALA A 556 -9.37 -6.11 -24.48
N ARG A 557 -9.37 -5.29 -23.42
CA ARG A 557 -8.18 -5.03 -22.60
C ARG A 557 -7.73 -6.32 -21.89
N PHE A 558 -8.62 -7.02 -21.21
CA PHE A 558 -8.25 -8.24 -20.48
C PHE A 558 -7.92 -9.41 -21.42
N GLU A 559 -8.56 -9.51 -22.59
CA GLU A 559 -8.15 -10.46 -23.63
C GLU A 559 -6.72 -10.18 -24.13
N LEU A 560 -6.40 -8.90 -24.39
CA LEU A 560 -5.04 -8.53 -24.78
C LEU A 560 -4.03 -8.84 -23.67
N ALA A 561 -4.38 -8.57 -22.40
CA ALA A 561 -3.55 -8.88 -21.25
C ALA A 561 -3.20 -10.38 -21.18
N GLU A 562 -4.20 -11.25 -21.30
CA GLU A 562 -3.99 -12.71 -21.26
C GLU A 562 -3.16 -13.19 -22.46
N ASN A 563 -3.37 -12.63 -23.64
CA ASN A 563 -2.55 -12.94 -24.82
C ASN A 563 -1.07 -12.57 -24.60
N LEU A 564 -0.79 -11.37 -24.07
CA LEU A 564 0.57 -10.91 -23.77
C LEU A 564 1.23 -11.77 -22.69
N ARG A 565 0.49 -12.09 -21.62
CA ARG A 565 0.94 -13.01 -20.57
C ARG A 565 1.29 -14.39 -21.14
N ALA A 566 0.44 -14.96 -21.99
CA ALA A 566 0.67 -16.25 -22.62
C ALA A 566 1.91 -16.24 -23.55
N LEU A 567 2.12 -15.16 -24.31
CA LEU A 567 3.32 -14.98 -25.12
C LEU A 567 4.58 -14.91 -24.25
N ALA A 568 4.55 -14.13 -23.16
CA ALA A 568 5.64 -14.08 -22.19
C ALA A 568 5.93 -15.46 -21.57
N ALA A 569 4.89 -16.23 -21.21
CA ALA A 569 5.04 -17.57 -20.66
C ALA A 569 5.69 -18.56 -21.66
N ASN A 570 5.30 -18.48 -22.93
CA ASN A 570 5.91 -19.26 -24.00
C ASN A 570 7.37 -18.84 -24.26
N GLY A 571 7.67 -17.54 -24.17
CA GLY A 571 9.04 -17.02 -24.21
C GLY A 571 9.91 -17.58 -23.08
N LEU A 572 9.41 -17.56 -21.83
CA LEU A 572 10.09 -18.15 -20.68
C LEU A 572 10.32 -19.66 -20.82
N ALA A 573 9.35 -20.40 -21.37
CA ALA A 573 9.51 -21.84 -21.59
C ALA A 573 10.61 -22.13 -22.62
N ARG A 574 10.69 -21.34 -23.71
CA ARG A 574 11.78 -21.42 -24.69
C ARG A 574 13.12 -21.04 -24.08
N LEU A 575 13.14 -19.99 -23.27
CA LEU A 575 14.32 -19.57 -22.51
C LEU A 575 14.83 -20.68 -21.59
N ALA A 576 13.95 -21.30 -20.79
CA ALA A 576 14.31 -22.40 -19.90
C ALA A 576 14.96 -23.56 -20.67
N SER A 577 14.34 -24.00 -21.77
CA SER A 577 14.90 -25.05 -22.63
C SER A 577 16.26 -24.66 -23.22
N SER A 578 16.42 -23.39 -23.63
CA SER A 578 17.67 -22.91 -24.23
C SER A 578 18.81 -22.83 -23.21
N VAL A 579 18.49 -22.49 -21.95
CA VAL A 579 19.45 -22.53 -20.83
C VAL A 579 19.87 -23.97 -20.56
N ASP A 580 18.92 -24.91 -20.46
CA ASP A 580 19.20 -26.34 -20.24
C ASP A 580 20.04 -26.96 -21.37
N ASP A 581 19.82 -26.53 -22.62
CA ASP A 581 20.55 -26.99 -23.80
C ASP A 581 21.91 -26.29 -23.99
N GLY A 582 22.24 -25.28 -23.16
CA GLY A 582 23.45 -24.47 -23.30
C GLY A 582 23.47 -23.58 -24.55
N ALA A 583 22.30 -23.32 -25.16
CA ALA A 583 22.13 -22.52 -26.36
C ALA A 583 22.04 -21.02 -26.02
N VAL A 584 23.18 -20.40 -25.69
CA VAL A 584 23.26 -19.04 -25.13
C VAL A 584 22.60 -17.97 -26.02
N ASP A 585 22.79 -18.03 -27.34
CA ASP A 585 22.21 -17.03 -28.25
C ASP A 585 20.68 -17.17 -28.35
N ASP A 586 20.17 -18.41 -28.34
CA ASP A 586 18.73 -18.69 -28.33
C ASP A 586 18.10 -18.30 -26.99
N ALA A 587 18.84 -18.49 -25.88
CA ALA A 587 18.45 -18.04 -24.56
C ALA A 587 18.34 -16.51 -24.50
N ARG A 588 19.34 -15.76 -25.02
CA ARG A 588 19.28 -14.29 -25.10
C ARG A 588 18.10 -13.80 -25.93
N ALA A 589 17.88 -14.40 -27.11
CA ALA A 589 16.76 -14.04 -27.98
C ALA A 589 15.41 -14.27 -27.27
N SER A 590 15.23 -15.44 -26.65
CA SER A 590 14.02 -15.79 -25.91
C SER A 590 13.81 -14.88 -24.69
N ALA A 591 14.89 -14.51 -23.99
CA ALA A 591 14.83 -13.59 -22.86
C ALA A 591 14.42 -12.18 -23.27
N GLY A 592 14.91 -11.69 -24.41
CA GLY A 592 14.52 -10.39 -24.99
C GLY A 592 13.05 -10.38 -25.43
N GLU A 593 12.60 -11.39 -26.17
CA GLU A 593 11.20 -11.51 -26.60
C GLU A 593 10.23 -11.55 -25.40
N THR A 594 10.60 -12.30 -24.35
CA THR A 594 9.82 -12.33 -23.10
C THR A 594 9.74 -10.95 -22.44
N LEU A 595 10.86 -10.21 -22.42
CA LEU A 595 10.92 -8.88 -21.84
C LEU A 595 10.00 -7.90 -22.57
N GLU A 596 9.97 -7.95 -23.91
CA GLU A 596 9.08 -7.13 -24.74
C GLU A 596 7.60 -7.37 -24.39
N HIS A 597 7.17 -8.63 -24.28
CA HIS A 597 5.79 -8.95 -23.93
C HIS A 597 5.41 -8.52 -22.50
N LEU A 598 6.33 -8.64 -21.54
CA LEU A 598 6.13 -8.12 -20.19
C LEU A 598 6.04 -6.58 -20.16
N GLU A 599 6.81 -5.90 -21.01
CA GLU A 599 6.75 -4.45 -21.15
C GLU A 599 5.42 -3.99 -21.77
N GLU A 600 4.92 -4.69 -22.78
CA GLU A 600 3.59 -4.44 -23.36
C GLU A 600 2.48 -4.67 -22.34
N LEU A 601 2.60 -5.74 -21.54
CA LEU A 601 1.66 -6.03 -20.45
C LEU A 601 1.69 -4.93 -19.38
N ARG A 602 2.88 -4.44 -19.04
CA ARG A 602 3.05 -3.28 -18.16
C ARG A 602 2.34 -2.05 -18.73
N ARG A 603 2.54 -1.71 -20.00
CA ARG A 603 1.86 -0.56 -20.65
C ARG A 603 0.34 -0.65 -20.65
N LEU A 604 -0.22 -1.86 -20.56
CA LEU A 604 -1.67 -2.09 -20.52
C LEU A 604 -2.29 -1.82 -19.14
N PHE A 605 -1.50 -1.99 -18.07
CA PHE A 605 -1.97 -1.84 -16.67
C PHE A 605 -1.53 -0.55 -16.00
N PHE A 606 -0.43 0.04 -16.45
CA PHE A 606 0.12 1.26 -15.89
C PHE A 606 -0.31 2.50 -16.67
N SER A 607 -0.65 3.57 -15.95
CA SER A 607 -1.01 4.84 -16.58
C SER A 607 0.22 5.51 -17.18
N ILE A 608 0.02 6.39 -18.17
CA ILE A 608 1.14 7.16 -18.74
C ILE A 608 1.81 8.02 -17.66
N VAL A 609 1.06 8.49 -16.65
CA VAL A 609 1.60 9.24 -15.51
C VAL A 609 2.56 8.37 -14.70
N GLU A 610 2.17 7.13 -14.39
CA GLU A 610 3.01 6.16 -13.69
C GLU A 610 4.29 5.85 -14.47
N HIS A 611 4.19 5.70 -15.81
CA HIS A 611 5.38 5.49 -16.64
C HIS A 611 6.33 6.69 -16.70
N VAL A 612 5.80 7.92 -16.76
CA VAL A 612 6.64 9.13 -16.71
C VAL A 612 7.31 9.27 -15.34
N ALA A 613 6.61 8.91 -14.25
CA ALA A 613 7.17 8.91 -12.90
C ALA A 613 8.27 7.85 -12.72
N ALA A 614 8.06 6.65 -13.26
CA ALA A 614 9.08 5.59 -13.27
C ALA A 614 10.32 6.01 -14.07
N LEU A 615 10.14 6.56 -15.28
CA LEU A 615 11.25 7.06 -16.10
C LEU A 615 12.04 8.16 -15.39
N LEU A 616 11.37 9.04 -14.63
CA LEU A 616 12.02 10.05 -13.80
C LEU A 616 12.88 9.41 -12.69
N ALA A 617 12.36 8.39 -12.02
CA ALA A 617 13.09 7.68 -10.97
C ALA A 617 14.34 6.97 -11.52
N ASP A 618 14.18 6.23 -12.63
CA ASP A 618 15.28 5.52 -13.31
C ASP A 618 16.36 6.50 -13.80
N GLN A 619 15.94 7.64 -14.35
CA GLN A 619 16.85 8.71 -14.76
C GLN A 619 17.64 9.26 -13.58
N GLY A 620 17.02 9.43 -12.41
CA GLY A 620 17.69 9.84 -11.19
C GLY A 620 18.73 8.83 -10.69
N GLU A 621 18.46 7.53 -10.81
CA GLU A 621 19.43 6.49 -10.49
C GLU A 621 20.64 6.53 -11.45
N THR A 622 20.37 6.72 -12.74
CA THR A 622 21.43 6.80 -13.77
C THR A 622 22.29 8.04 -13.59
N HIS A 623 21.69 9.17 -13.22
CA HIS A 623 22.41 10.38 -12.84
C HIS A 623 23.33 10.14 -11.64
N ASP A 624 22.83 9.51 -10.57
CA ASP A 624 23.64 9.22 -9.38
C ASP A 624 24.83 8.30 -9.73
N ARG A 625 24.62 7.27 -10.56
CA ARG A 625 25.70 6.39 -11.05
C ARG A 625 26.74 7.15 -11.91
N THR A 626 26.28 8.01 -12.82
CA THR A 626 27.14 8.86 -13.65
C THR A 626 27.99 9.79 -12.78
N ALA A 627 27.39 10.34 -11.71
CA ALA A 627 28.08 11.24 -10.79
C ALA A 627 29.13 10.52 -9.95
N THR A 628 28.87 9.28 -9.53
CA THR A 628 29.87 8.42 -8.88
C THR A 628 31.06 8.18 -9.80
N LEU A 629 30.82 7.84 -11.08
CA LEU A 629 31.88 7.65 -12.07
C LEU A 629 32.67 8.93 -12.37
N GLN A 630 32.05 10.11 -12.29
CA GLN A 630 32.77 11.39 -12.41
C GLN A 630 33.66 11.67 -11.19
N ALA A 631 33.21 11.30 -9.99
CA ALA A 631 33.91 11.57 -8.73
C ALA A 631 35.09 10.62 -8.49
N GLU A 632 34.99 9.38 -8.95
CA GLU A 632 36.05 8.38 -8.82
C GLU A 632 37.03 8.47 -10.01
N PRO A 633 38.33 8.73 -9.79
CA PRO A 633 39.27 8.78 -10.88
C PRO A 633 39.39 7.39 -11.53
N SER A 634 39.46 7.32 -12.87
CA SER A 634 39.68 6.05 -13.61
C SER A 634 40.86 5.23 -13.07
N ALA A 635 41.86 5.87 -12.46
CA ALA A 635 42.99 5.20 -11.81
C ALA A 635 42.60 4.39 -10.55
N ALA A 636 41.49 4.71 -9.88
CA ALA A 636 40.97 4.00 -8.71
C ALA A 636 40.08 2.80 -9.10
N MET A 637 39.27 2.94 -10.16
CA MET A 637 38.46 1.84 -10.71
C MET A 637 39.24 0.93 -11.69
N GLY A 638 40.40 1.37 -12.18
CA GLY A 638 41.24 0.56 -13.07
C GLY A 638 40.51 0.14 -14.35
N ASP A 639 40.55 -1.16 -14.63
CA ASP A 639 39.96 -1.75 -15.84
C ASP A 639 38.42 -1.77 -15.82
N GLU A 640 37.78 -1.55 -14.66
CA GLU A 640 36.31 -1.53 -14.49
C GLU A 640 35.67 -0.19 -14.90
N PHE A 641 36.46 0.88 -15.00
CA PHE A 641 35.95 2.22 -15.26
C PHE A 641 35.27 2.33 -16.64
N ALA A 642 35.89 1.80 -17.69
CA ALA A 642 35.35 1.89 -19.05
C ALA A 642 34.05 1.08 -19.24
N PRO A 643 33.95 -0.18 -18.75
CA PRO A 643 32.68 -0.93 -18.71
C PRO A 643 31.58 -0.20 -17.92
N ALA A 644 31.89 0.33 -16.74
CA ALA A 644 30.90 1.02 -15.91
C ALA A 644 30.32 2.27 -16.62
N VAL A 645 31.17 3.03 -17.33
CA VAL A 645 30.72 4.14 -18.18
C VAL A 645 29.87 3.65 -19.36
N GLY A 646 30.25 2.52 -19.98
CA GLY A 646 29.47 1.87 -21.05
C GLY A 646 28.06 1.45 -20.61
N ALA A 647 27.94 0.81 -19.45
CA ALA A 647 26.65 0.39 -18.89
C ALA A 647 25.72 1.58 -18.58
N VAL A 648 26.28 2.69 -18.09
CA VAL A 648 25.54 3.94 -17.88
C VAL A 648 25.07 4.52 -19.22
N ALA A 649 25.91 4.49 -20.26
CA ALA A 649 25.54 4.98 -21.59
C ALA A 649 24.35 4.19 -22.20
N GLU A 650 24.38 2.86 -22.11
CA GLU A 650 23.30 2.01 -22.64
C GLU A 650 21.99 2.25 -21.89
N ARG A 651 22.05 2.32 -20.56
CA ARG A 651 20.88 2.63 -19.71
C ARG A 651 20.30 4.01 -20.08
N GLN A 652 21.15 5.01 -20.23
CA GLN A 652 20.76 6.36 -20.63
C GLN A 652 20.09 6.37 -22.03
N GLY A 653 20.57 5.53 -22.95
CA GLY A 653 19.97 5.34 -24.28
C GLY A 653 18.57 4.70 -24.21
N ARG A 654 18.38 3.70 -23.35
CA ARG A 654 17.04 3.09 -23.12
C ARG A 654 16.05 4.09 -22.55
N HIS A 655 16.48 4.95 -21.62
CA HIS A 655 15.62 6.01 -21.09
C HIS A 655 15.15 6.98 -22.17
N ALA A 656 16.05 7.36 -23.09
CA ALA A 656 15.70 8.24 -24.20
C ALA A 656 14.63 7.60 -25.10
N GLN A 657 14.79 6.31 -25.44
CA GLN A 657 13.82 5.58 -26.24
C GLN A 657 12.45 5.49 -25.56
N MET A 658 12.44 5.19 -24.25
CA MET A 658 11.19 5.14 -23.48
C MET A 658 10.53 6.53 -23.39
N GLY A 659 11.32 7.60 -23.21
CA GLY A 659 10.84 8.98 -23.27
C GLY A 659 10.18 9.31 -24.61
N ASP A 660 10.78 8.93 -25.74
CA ASP A 660 10.20 9.15 -27.07
C ASP A 660 8.86 8.42 -27.26
N GLN A 661 8.77 7.17 -26.77
CA GLN A 661 7.54 6.39 -26.81
C GLN A 661 6.44 7.02 -25.96
N LEU A 662 6.77 7.47 -24.75
CA LEU A 662 5.82 8.14 -23.85
C LEU A 662 5.35 9.48 -24.43
N ALA A 663 6.26 10.26 -25.03
CA ALA A 663 5.90 11.49 -25.72
C ALA A 663 4.98 11.23 -26.93
N ALA A 664 5.19 10.14 -27.67
CA ALA A 664 4.31 9.75 -28.77
C ALA A 664 2.92 9.33 -28.26
N ALA A 665 2.85 8.54 -27.18
CA ALA A 665 1.60 8.11 -26.58
C ALA A 665 0.79 9.30 -26.04
N LEU A 666 1.44 10.23 -25.34
CA LEU A 666 0.80 11.47 -24.87
C LEU A 666 0.29 12.34 -26.02
N ALA A 667 1.06 12.45 -27.11
CA ALA A 667 0.63 13.19 -28.29
C ALA A 667 -0.59 12.54 -28.96
N GLN A 668 -0.63 11.21 -29.06
CA GLN A 668 -1.81 10.50 -29.57
C GLN A 668 -3.04 10.71 -28.69
N GLN A 669 -2.89 10.69 -27.36
CA GLN A 669 -3.99 11.01 -26.44
C GLN A 669 -4.43 12.47 -26.56
N ALA A 670 -3.49 13.39 -26.76
CA ALA A 670 -3.80 14.80 -26.99
C ALA A 670 -4.59 15.02 -28.29
N ASP A 671 -4.20 14.33 -29.37
CA ASP A 671 -4.88 14.38 -30.67
C ASP A 671 -6.28 13.78 -30.58
N ALA A 672 -6.43 12.64 -29.89
CA ALA A 672 -7.73 12.01 -29.64
C ALA A 672 -8.65 12.91 -28.80
N ALA A 673 -8.12 13.56 -27.76
CA ALA A 673 -8.85 14.51 -26.93
C ALA A 673 -9.21 15.81 -27.67
N SER A 674 -8.48 16.13 -28.74
CA SER A 674 -8.72 17.32 -29.58
C SER A 674 -9.59 17.02 -30.82
N ALA A 675 -9.94 15.75 -31.05
CA ALA A 675 -10.73 15.35 -32.19
C ALA A 675 -12.19 15.86 -32.07
N PRO A 676 -12.79 16.37 -33.17
CA PRO A 676 -14.19 16.78 -33.15
C PRO A 676 -15.09 15.58 -32.87
N ALA A 677 -16.02 15.73 -31.93
CA ALA A 677 -16.94 14.67 -31.55
C ALA A 677 -17.70 14.10 -32.78
N PRO A 678 -17.83 12.77 -32.91
CA PRO A 678 -18.65 12.20 -33.97
C PRO A 678 -20.10 12.66 -33.81
N SER A 679 -20.70 13.10 -34.91
CA SER A 679 -22.13 13.41 -34.95
C SER A 679 -22.94 12.12 -34.79
N ASN A 680 -23.88 12.08 -33.85
CA ASN A 680 -24.84 10.99 -33.74
C ASN A 680 -25.78 10.95 -34.96
N ALA A 681 -26.52 9.85 -35.12
CA ALA A 681 -27.42 9.61 -36.26
C ALA A 681 -28.54 10.67 -36.42
N SER A 682 -28.75 11.53 -35.42
CA SER A 682 -29.73 12.63 -35.41
C SER A 682 -29.12 14.02 -35.65
N GLY A 683 -27.81 14.13 -35.91
CA GLY A 683 -27.13 15.39 -36.22
C GLY A 683 -26.98 16.35 -35.04
N ALA A 684 -27.15 15.87 -33.81
CA ALA A 684 -26.91 16.65 -32.59
C ALA A 684 -25.44 16.48 -32.13
N PRO A 685 -24.76 17.57 -31.74
CA PRO A 685 -23.39 17.48 -31.22
C PRO A 685 -23.40 16.77 -29.85
N ILE A 686 -22.63 15.69 -29.73
CA ILE A 686 -22.24 15.08 -28.44
C ILE A 686 -21.33 16.10 -27.72
N PRO A 687 -21.40 16.26 -26.38
CA PRO A 687 -20.47 17.13 -25.65
C PRO A 687 -19.02 16.82 -26.04
N ALA A 688 -18.29 17.85 -26.49
CA ALA A 688 -16.90 17.72 -26.90
C ALA A 688 -16.03 17.30 -25.70
N ALA A 689 -15.01 16.48 -25.96
CA ALA A 689 -13.91 16.22 -25.04
C ALA A 689 -13.33 17.56 -24.52
N ASP A 690 -12.93 17.61 -23.24
CA ASP A 690 -12.36 18.80 -22.61
C ASP A 690 -11.12 19.28 -23.40
N PRO A 691 -11.21 20.39 -24.16
CA PRO A 691 -10.08 20.86 -24.97
C PRO A 691 -8.90 21.29 -24.10
N ALA A 692 -9.13 21.63 -22.82
CA ALA A 692 -8.07 21.91 -21.87
C ALA A 692 -7.35 20.64 -21.40
N ALA A 693 -7.97 19.45 -21.48
CA ALA A 693 -7.30 18.17 -21.26
C ALA A 693 -6.38 17.83 -22.44
N GLY A 694 -6.84 18.02 -23.68
CA GLY A 694 -6.01 17.85 -24.88
C GLY A 694 -4.78 18.76 -24.89
N GLU A 695 -4.93 20.04 -24.53
CA GLU A 695 -3.81 20.98 -24.45
C GLU A 695 -2.79 20.59 -23.36
N ARG A 696 -3.26 20.08 -22.21
CA ARG A 696 -2.38 19.59 -21.12
C ARG A 696 -1.59 18.35 -21.55
N LEU A 697 -2.25 17.39 -22.19
CA LEU A 697 -1.60 16.21 -22.75
C LEU A 697 -0.56 16.57 -23.82
N ALA A 698 -0.85 17.56 -24.67
CA ALA A 698 0.10 18.06 -25.67
C ALA A 698 1.32 18.72 -25.02
N LYS A 699 1.12 19.54 -23.97
CA LYS A 699 2.22 20.14 -23.21
C LYS A 699 3.07 19.09 -22.50
N ALA A 700 2.42 18.10 -21.87
CA ALA A 700 3.13 16.98 -21.27
C ALA A 700 3.93 16.19 -22.31
N ALA A 701 3.36 15.92 -23.48
CA ALA A 701 4.06 15.26 -24.59
C ALA A 701 5.30 16.04 -25.04
N ASP A 702 5.21 17.36 -25.13
CA ASP A 702 6.34 18.23 -25.49
C ASP A 702 7.44 18.23 -24.43
N GLU A 703 7.07 18.28 -23.14
CA GLU A 703 8.05 18.18 -22.05
C GLU A 703 8.73 16.81 -22.01
N VAL A 704 7.99 15.70 -22.13
CA VAL A 704 8.60 14.36 -22.23
C VAL A 704 9.52 14.23 -23.44
N ARG A 705 9.16 14.82 -24.59
CA ARG A 705 10.01 14.83 -25.79
C ARG A 705 11.30 15.62 -25.58
N LYS A 706 11.24 16.75 -24.87
CA LYS A 706 12.46 17.50 -24.49
C LYS A 706 13.33 16.67 -23.55
N ALA A 707 12.73 15.96 -22.59
CA ALA A 707 13.45 15.05 -21.71
C ALA A 707 14.16 13.94 -22.50
N ALA A 708 13.46 13.27 -23.40
CA ALA A 708 14.02 12.23 -24.27
C ALA A 708 15.21 12.76 -25.10
N GLY A 709 15.08 13.96 -25.68
CA GLY A 709 16.18 14.61 -26.40
C GLY A 709 17.41 14.89 -25.52
N ARG A 710 17.21 15.32 -24.27
CA ARG A 710 18.29 15.51 -23.29
C ARG A 710 18.93 14.18 -22.88
N MET A 711 18.12 13.15 -22.66
CA MET A 711 18.60 11.80 -22.37
C MET A 711 19.44 11.23 -23.51
N LEU A 712 19.03 11.44 -24.76
CA LEU A 712 19.77 10.99 -25.94
C LEU A 712 21.11 11.75 -26.08
N SER A 713 21.10 13.05 -25.81
CA SER A 713 22.32 13.87 -25.77
C SER A 713 23.29 13.36 -24.70
N ALA A 714 22.81 13.15 -23.46
CA ALA A 714 23.59 12.55 -22.39
C ALA A 714 24.12 11.16 -22.77
N ALA A 715 23.28 10.29 -23.34
CA ALA A 715 23.71 8.96 -23.80
C ALA A 715 24.85 9.05 -24.80
N THR A 716 24.79 10.01 -25.73
CA THR A 716 25.86 10.25 -26.72
C THR A 716 27.14 10.71 -26.04
N ILE A 717 27.05 11.65 -25.09
CA ILE A 717 28.22 12.16 -24.34
C ILE A 717 28.87 11.04 -23.50
N VAL A 718 28.07 10.24 -22.79
CA VAL A 718 28.58 9.12 -21.98
C VAL A 718 29.15 8.03 -22.89
N THR A 719 28.55 7.74 -24.04
CA THR A 719 29.11 6.79 -25.04
C THR A 719 30.45 7.26 -25.57
N ASP A 720 30.56 8.55 -25.93
CA ASP A 720 31.85 9.15 -26.34
C ASP A 720 32.86 9.11 -25.20
N GLY A 721 32.40 9.29 -23.97
CA GLY A 721 33.18 9.14 -22.76
C GLY A 721 33.69 7.71 -22.56
N ALA A 722 32.83 6.70 -22.74
CA ALA A 722 33.19 5.28 -22.67
C ALA A 722 34.29 4.94 -23.69
N ASN A 723 34.16 5.45 -24.92
CA ASN A 723 35.16 5.27 -25.97
C ASN A 723 36.53 5.88 -25.60
N ARG A 724 36.54 6.97 -24.82
CA ARG A 724 37.77 7.64 -24.36
C ARG A 724 38.30 7.06 -23.04
N ALA A 725 37.43 6.47 -22.23
CA ALA A 725 37.71 5.88 -20.93
C ALA A 725 38.79 4.80 -20.97
N THR A 726 39.00 4.18 -22.14
CA THR A 726 40.11 3.23 -22.39
C THR A 726 41.50 3.88 -22.38
N THR A 727 41.59 5.21 -22.39
CA THR A 727 42.86 5.94 -22.48
C THR A 727 43.02 7.09 -21.47
N MET A 728 41.92 7.65 -20.95
CA MET A 728 41.92 8.75 -19.97
C MET A 728 40.56 8.84 -19.27
N SER A 729 40.49 9.46 -18.09
CA SER A 729 39.20 9.82 -17.47
C SER A 729 38.47 10.84 -18.36
N PRO A 730 37.28 10.51 -18.90
CA PRO A 730 36.44 11.44 -19.63
C PRO A 730 35.77 12.43 -18.67
N ASP A 731 35.50 13.64 -19.16
CA ASP A 731 34.70 14.61 -18.43
C ASP A 731 33.20 14.32 -18.65
N MET A 732 32.51 13.89 -17.60
CA MET A 732 31.08 13.55 -17.61
C MET A 732 30.18 14.71 -17.15
N GLU A 733 30.75 15.86 -16.81
CA GLU A 733 29.97 17.04 -16.39
C GLU A 733 28.88 17.43 -17.41
N PRO A 734 29.15 17.47 -18.74
CA PRO A 734 28.12 17.80 -19.71
C PRO A 734 26.99 16.78 -19.77
N ALA A 735 27.27 15.50 -19.49
CA ALA A 735 26.24 14.46 -19.41
C ALA A 735 25.37 14.66 -18.17
N LEU A 736 25.97 14.97 -17.00
CA LEU A 736 25.23 15.25 -15.77
C LEU A 736 24.29 16.45 -15.92
N GLU A 737 24.73 17.52 -16.60
CA GLU A 737 23.88 18.67 -16.92
C GLU A 737 22.66 18.28 -17.78
N ASP A 738 22.87 17.48 -18.83
CA ASP A 738 21.79 17.00 -19.68
C ASP A 738 20.84 16.03 -18.96
N GLN A 739 21.37 15.14 -18.10
CA GLN A 739 20.57 14.25 -17.27
C GLN A 739 19.70 15.03 -16.27
N LEU A 740 20.24 16.09 -15.67
CA LEU A 740 19.49 16.97 -14.76
C LEU A 740 18.37 17.72 -15.50
N ALA A 741 18.68 18.26 -16.68
CA ALA A 741 17.68 18.91 -17.54
C ALA A 741 16.59 17.93 -18.00
N ALA A 742 16.93 16.67 -18.30
CA ALA A 742 15.96 15.64 -18.62
C ALA A 742 14.98 15.39 -17.46
N MET A 743 15.50 15.26 -16.24
CA MET A 743 14.66 15.08 -15.04
C MET A 743 13.73 16.28 -14.79
N GLU A 744 14.20 17.52 -15.02
CA GLU A 744 13.36 18.72 -14.91
C GLU A 744 12.20 18.72 -15.93
N HIS A 745 12.46 18.30 -17.16
CA HIS A 745 11.43 18.17 -18.18
C HIS A 745 10.40 17.09 -17.83
N LEU A 746 10.81 15.93 -17.33
CA LEU A 746 9.86 14.89 -16.85
C LEU A 746 9.02 15.39 -15.67
N GLU A 747 9.61 16.15 -14.75
CA GLU A 747 8.88 16.81 -13.66
C GLU A 747 7.82 17.77 -14.19
N ASN A 748 8.16 18.59 -15.20
CA ASN A 748 7.20 19.52 -15.80
C ASN A 748 6.08 18.77 -16.53
N ALA A 749 6.39 17.66 -17.21
CA ALA A 749 5.38 16.79 -17.79
C ALA A 749 4.42 16.23 -16.73
N LEU A 750 4.96 15.71 -15.62
CA LEU A 750 4.17 15.21 -14.50
C LEU A 750 3.25 16.29 -13.92
N LYS A 751 3.76 17.51 -13.73
CA LYS A 751 2.94 18.66 -13.27
C LYS A 751 1.79 18.93 -14.22
N GLU A 752 2.02 18.87 -15.54
CA GLU A 752 0.97 19.12 -16.53
C GLU A 752 -0.11 18.04 -16.56
N LEU A 753 0.27 16.80 -16.27
CA LEU A 753 -0.66 15.68 -16.17
C LEU A 753 -1.55 15.71 -14.91
N VAL A 754 -1.25 16.56 -13.91
CA VAL A 754 -2.09 16.74 -12.70
C VAL A 754 -3.34 17.60 -12.99
N PRO A 755 -4.56 17.12 -12.68
CA PRO A 755 -5.80 17.90 -12.77
C PRO A 755 -5.80 19.19 -11.92
N PRO A 756 -6.49 20.27 -12.35
CA PRO A 756 -6.50 21.57 -11.64
C PRO A 756 -7.05 21.49 -10.21
N GLN A 757 -7.98 20.55 -9.95
CA GLN A 757 -8.59 20.35 -8.63
C GLN A 757 -7.58 19.81 -7.60
N GLN A 758 -6.61 19.00 -8.03
CA GLN A 758 -5.54 18.49 -7.15
C GLN A 758 -4.42 19.52 -6.92
N ARG A 759 -4.13 20.39 -7.90
CA ARG A 759 -3.13 21.49 -7.71
C ARG A 759 -3.58 22.52 -6.66
N GLN A 760 -4.89 22.77 -6.54
CA GLN A 760 -5.43 23.67 -5.50
C GLN A 760 -5.43 23.03 -4.11
N GLN A 761 -5.58 21.72 -4.00
CA GLN A 761 -5.45 20.99 -2.73
C GLN A 761 -3.99 20.94 -2.26
N GLN A 762 -3.03 20.66 -3.15
CA GLN A 762 -1.61 20.61 -2.78
C GLN A 762 -1.04 21.96 -2.29
N GLN A 763 -1.50 23.10 -2.83
CA GLN A 763 -1.11 24.42 -2.31
C GLN A 763 -1.84 24.81 -1.01
N GLY A 764 -3.00 24.21 -0.74
CA GLY A 764 -3.73 24.39 0.52
C GLY A 764 -3.14 23.58 1.68
N GLU A 765 -2.64 22.37 1.40
CA GLU A 765 -2.10 21.44 2.41
C GLU A 765 -0.78 21.94 3.04
N GLU A 766 0.06 22.70 2.32
CA GLU A 766 1.27 23.30 2.90
C GLU A 766 0.97 24.50 3.83
N GLN A 767 -0.25 25.07 3.79
CA GLN A 767 -0.66 26.16 4.68
C GLN A 767 -1.66 25.76 5.77
N GLN A 768 -2.27 24.57 5.69
CA GLN A 768 -3.25 24.08 6.66
C GLN A 768 -2.89 22.68 7.16
N GLN A 769 -1.77 22.56 7.88
CA GLN A 769 -1.60 21.46 8.83
C GLN A 769 -2.51 21.72 10.04
N GLY A 770 -3.78 21.31 9.93
CA GLY A 770 -4.74 21.31 11.02
C GLY A 770 -6.17 21.49 10.59
N GLU A 771 -6.76 20.50 9.89
CA GLU A 771 -8.14 19.99 10.08
C GLU A 771 -8.59 19.13 8.88
N ALA A 772 -9.10 17.92 9.22
CA ALA A 772 -9.98 17.02 8.47
C ALA A 772 -9.83 16.90 6.94
N GLN A 773 -9.15 15.84 6.49
CA GLN A 773 -9.21 15.32 5.12
C GLN A 773 -10.50 14.50 4.90
N LYS A 774 -11.15 14.70 3.74
CA LYS A 774 -12.23 13.84 3.23
C LYS A 774 -11.62 12.71 2.38
N PRO A 775 -12.20 11.49 2.37
CA PRO A 775 -11.71 10.41 1.52
C PRO A 775 -12.13 10.60 0.06
N GLN A 776 -11.18 10.38 -0.85
CA GLN A 776 -11.35 10.29 -2.31
C GLN A 776 -11.00 8.84 -2.73
N PRO A 777 -11.47 8.30 -3.88
CA PRO A 777 -11.31 6.88 -4.21
C PRO A 777 -9.83 6.47 -4.35
N GLN A 778 -9.51 5.28 -3.83
CA GLN A 778 -8.15 4.78 -3.57
C GLN A 778 -7.25 4.58 -4.80
N SER A 779 -7.78 4.56 -6.03
CA SER A 779 -6.95 4.38 -7.23
C SER A 779 -6.05 5.59 -7.57
N GLY A 780 -6.32 6.77 -6.99
CA GLY A 780 -5.54 7.99 -7.23
C GLY A 780 -4.50 8.33 -6.15
N GLU A 781 -4.49 7.63 -5.01
CA GLU A 781 -3.57 7.94 -3.89
C GLU A 781 -2.16 7.37 -4.12
N GLU A 782 -2.04 6.19 -4.74
CA GLU A 782 -0.75 5.59 -5.08
C GLU A 782 -0.02 6.39 -6.17
N GLU A 783 -0.75 6.86 -7.20
CA GLU A 783 -0.19 7.73 -8.24
C GLU A 783 0.33 9.06 -7.64
N GLN A 784 -0.43 9.67 -6.72
CA GLN A 784 -0.03 10.91 -6.04
C GLN A 784 1.15 10.72 -5.10
N MET A 785 1.21 9.60 -4.38
CA MET A 785 2.33 9.27 -3.48
C MET A 785 3.61 9.00 -4.26
N SER A 786 3.54 8.22 -5.34
CA SER A 786 4.67 7.97 -6.25
C SER A 786 5.21 9.28 -6.84
N GLN A 787 4.32 10.16 -7.31
CA GLN A 787 4.70 11.47 -7.83
C GLN A 787 5.35 12.38 -6.78
N ARG A 788 4.79 12.45 -5.56
CA ARG A 788 5.38 13.22 -4.44
C ARG A 788 6.75 12.69 -4.03
N GLN A 789 6.95 11.38 -4.05
CA GLN A 789 8.24 10.75 -3.74
C GLN A 789 9.29 11.06 -4.82
N ALA A 790 8.92 11.01 -6.10
CA ALA A 790 9.80 11.37 -7.21
C ALA A 790 10.26 12.84 -7.13
N LEU A 791 9.34 13.76 -6.82
CA LEU A 791 9.65 15.19 -6.63
C LEU A 791 10.61 15.43 -5.45
N LYS A 792 10.36 14.79 -4.30
CA LYS A 792 11.24 14.90 -3.12
C LYS A 792 12.65 14.38 -3.42
N ARG A 793 12.76 13.27 -4.15
CA ARG A 793 14.06 12.67 -4.50
C ARG A 793 14.87 13.60 -5.41
N LEU A 794 14.23 14.30 -6.34
CA LEU A 794 14.89 15.26 -7.22
C LEU A 794 15.39 16.49 -6.49
N GLN A 795 14.66 16.99 -5.50
CA GLN A 795 15.15 18.07 -4.65
C GLN A 795 16.42 17.65 -3.89
N ALA A 796 16.47 16.41 -3.39
CA ALA A 796 17.68 15.86 -2.79
C ALA A 796 18.84 15.68 -3.80
N ILE A 797 18.56 15.43 -5.09
CA ILE A 797 19.59 15.41 -6.13
C ILE A 797 20.11 16.83 -6.41
N ARG A 798 19.22 17.83 -6.55
CA ARG A 798 19.58 19.25 -6.73
C ARG A 798 20.43 19.76 -5.56
N ASP A 799 20.07 19.42 -4.33
CA ASP A 799 20.82 19.80 -3.13
C ASP A 799 22.21 19.16 -3.10
N ARG A 800 22.32 17.88 -3.50
CA ARG A 800 23.61 17.18 -3.65
C ARG A 800 24.49 17.82 -4.73
N GLU A 801 23.92 18.19 -5.88
CA GLU A 801 24.66 18.85 -6.98
C GLU A 801 25.11 20.26 -6.59
N ALA A 802 24.24 21.04 -5.94
CA ALA A 802 24.60 22.35 -5.43
C ALA A 802 25.75 22.26 -4.42
N GLU A 803 25.78 21.23 -3.58
CA GLU A 803 26.87 20.98 -2.65
C GLU A 803 28.17 20.56 -3.37
N ARG A 804 28.09 19.70 -4.40
CA ARG A 804 29.24 19.37 -5.26
C ARG A 804 29.84 20.60 -5.93
N GLN A 805 28.99 21.45 -6.50
CA GLN A 805 29.45 22.67 -7.16
C GLN A 805 30.13 23.61 -6.17
N ARG A 806 29.59 23.76 -4.94
CA ARG A 806 30.24 24.52 -3.86
C ARG A 806 31.59 23.94 -3.46
N GLN A 807 31.71 22.61 -3.38
CA GLN A 807 32.99 21.95 -3.05
C GLN A 807 34.03 22.16 -4.16
N LYS A 808 33.62 22.12 -5.43
CA LYS A 808 34.47 22.42 -6.60
C LYS A 808 34.92 23.88 -6.62
N ASP A 809 34.01 24.81 -6.36
CA ASP A 809 34.31 26.24 -6.24
C ASP A 809 35.24 26.54 -5.04
N ALA A 810 35.09 25.80 -3.93
CA ALA A 810 35.98 25.90 -2.78
C ALA A 810 37.39 25.35 -3.04
N GLN A 811 37.52 24.31 -3.87
CA GLN A 811 38.82 23.74 -4.29
C GLN A 811 39.53 24.57 -5.36
N THR A 812 38.79 25.31 -6.18
CA THR A 812 39.34 26.18 -7.25
C THR A 812 39.46 27.65 -6.84
N GLY A 813 39.11 27.99 -5.60
CA GLY A 813 39.28 29.33 -5.04
C GLY A 813 40.75 29.77 -5.08
N PRO A 814 41.05 31.03 -5.46
CA PRO A 814 42.42 31.50 -5.58
C PRO A 814 43.14 31.42 -4.22
N GLU A 815 44.26 30.71 -4.17
CA GLU A 815 45.17 30.71 -3.02
C GLU A 815 45.44 32.17 -2.60
N PRO A 816 45.24 32.53 -1.32
CA PRO A 816 45.58 33.85 -0.85
C PRO A 816 47.10 33.98 -0.94
N VAL A 817 47.57 34.69 -1.96
CA VAL A 817 48.98 35.09 -2.08
C VAL A 817 49.33 35.85 -0.81
N GLU A 818 50.08 35.19 0.08
CA GLU A 818 50.68 35.84 1.24
C GLU A 818 51.53 37.00 0.71
N LYS A 819 51.08 38.23 1.00
CA LYS A 819 51.84 39.43 0.68
C LYS A 819 53.06 39.47 1.59
N ASP A 820 54.16 38.92 1.11
CA ASP A 820 55.49 39.27 1.56
C ASP A 820 55.84 40.67 1.02
N TRP A 821 55.48 41.70 1.78
CA TRP A 821 56.20 42.98 1.87
C TRP A 821 55.84 43.74 3.15
#